data_AF-G6AG62-F1
#
_entry.id   AF-G6AG62-F1
#
_cell.length_a   1.000
_cell.length_b   1.000
_cell.length_c   1.000
_cell.angle_alpha   90.00
_cell.angle_beta   90.00
_cell.angle_gamma   90.00
#
_symmetry.space_group_name_H-M   'P 1'
#
loop_
_entity.id
_entity.type
_entity.pdbx_description
1 polymer ?
#
loop_
_entity_poly.entity_id
_entity_poly.type
_entity_poly.pdbx_seq_one_letter_code
_entity_poly.pdbx_strand_id
1 'polypeptide(L)'
;MVRRFTLLTTILVVVGLLVNVSVKAQGQDEHHLWKGNPLENIVNKTDDVGTVYLYNVGTGKFLNTGSYWGTVVIGFNVGMTTHVQTTTKPNTYTMTGPLVTTEGKYIAFGRQMDTPGPENPINYNRVYVDRGVDWTDSYTHTKHKNGVLEWKIEKTSDGNSNTYYINCNNDEERANMNGKIYLTMASTSNGKTYDIEYPHTPNNNYSKWKFVTKQDLKNAFKDTYASNEAPSDATFLIYDQNFERGNIYVEYWKASDGLKWTYAKNSRGAEIPYIFKPDSKDYTYYVGNGAVSSNYYMAQFAGYTTANVRNVGNNENANGKITQSVKTIKKGWYKVSCNGFYNRGNGSHMVSKLFAKVAGSNATISNVSARLNEFEQEFTYTKQDLLRIYNDDDLAKDKGGKNVRNVTVESPYVKAGKEFDKGRYNNTILVKVPHDGDILNIGIEIQGSTDERDWTCWDNVQLQYCGNNDIVLDENQTSDNYINLQVDPINAGTLILKRTMKPGVWCSLMLPVNLTAGQVKTAFGESVKLSWHPKQHDTIKSRIEFKSVDLNDDDALAIKANELYLIKSDKEPTGIEHEDPYEKQLKDGTWISIPAPYYVINNVSLTQKPSELSNYNDGIIKEVSTSSTTSDIKLQFNGSLIKQTAPVVPAKSYVLGANDGKWHFTQTPYSIMGFRCWIATGTSQTLSKTLHFFFDGVEEDAATAIDGITVNKKSDDELRGTIYSLDGQIIRTEATSLEGLPKGIYIVNHKKYVVK
;
A
#
# COMPACT_ATOMS: atom_id res chain seq x y z
N MET A 1 17.40 -51.49 64.94
CA MET A 1 17.36 -50.63 66.14
C MET A 1 16.96 -49.24 65.65
N VAL A 2 15.72 -48.85 65.94
CA VAL A 2 14.96 -47.78 65.27
C VAL A 2 14.74 -46.64 66.27
N ARG A 3 14.95 -45.39 65.84
CA ARG A 3 14.40 -44.18 66.47
C ARG A 3 13.74 -43.36 65.36
N ARG A 4 12.45 -43.57 65.06
CA ARG A 4 11.25 -42.93 65.67
C ARG A 4 11.32 -41.39 65.65
N PHE A 5 10.64 -40.81 64.66
CA PHE A 5 10.01 -39.50 64.77
C PHE A 5 8.52 -39.65 64.47
N THR A 6 7.73 -39.06 65.36
CA THR A 6 6.30 -39.27 65.54
C THR A 6 5.49 -38.43 64.57
N LEU A 7 4.42 -39.04 64.06
CA LEU A 7 3.37 -38.49 63.21
C LEU A 7 2.34 -37.67 64.03
N LEU A 8 1.47 -36.93 63.32
CA LEU A 8 0.26 -36.17 63.71
C LEU A 8 0.52 -34.64 63.79
N THR A 9 -0.17 -33.72 63.11
CA THR A 9 -1.51 -33.75 62.48
C THR A 9 -1.70 -32.51 61.59
N THR A 10 -2.73 -32.56 60.73
CA THR A 10 -3.53 -31.45 60.17
C THR A 10 -3.19 -30.93 58.75
N ILE A 11 -4.02 -31.41 57.82
CA ILE A 11 -4.36 -30.79 56.54
C ILE A 11 -4.89 -29.36 56.80
N LEU A 12 -4.28 -28.34 56.18
CA LEU A 12 -5.00 -27.12 55.82
C LEU A 12 -4.49 -26.62 54.46
N VAL A 13 -5.40 -26.67 53.49
CA VAL A 13 -5.32 -26.00 52.19
C VAL A 13 -5.20 -24.49 52.45
N VAL A 14 -4.10 -23.87 52.02
CA VAL A 14 -4.05 -22.42 51.80
C VAL A 14 -3.81 -22.18 50.31
N VAL A 15 -4.93 -22.10 49.61
CA VAL A 15 -5.07 -21.32 48.38
C VAL A 15 -5.13 -19.85 48.81
N GLY A 16 -4.27 -19.00 48.23
CA GLY A 16 -4.53 -17.56 48.23
C GLY A 16 -3.30 -16.66 48.29
N LEU A 17 -3.19 -15.80 47.27
CA LEU A 17 -2.52 -14.49 47.27
C LEU A 17 -1.04 -14.44 46.87
N LEU A 18 -0.76 -14.87 45.65
CA LEU A 18 -0.06 -13.99 44.72
C LEU A 18 -0.99 -13.73 43.54
N VAL A 19 -1.86 -12.74 43.71
CA VAL A 19 -2.50 -12.07 42.57
C VAL A 19 -1.37 -11.31 41.89
N ASN A 20 -0.62 -11.98 41.01
CA ASN A 20 -0.07 -11.25 39.88
C ASN A 20 -1.31 -10.82 39.09
N VAL A 21 -1.78 -9.61 39.39
CA VAL A 21 -2.68 -8.86 38.51
C VAL A 21 -1.86 -8.59 37.26
N SER A 22 -1.74 -9.64 36.45
CA SER A 22 -1.29 -9.55 35.08
C SER A 22 -2.39 -8.71 34.46
N VAL A 23 -2.15 -7.41 34.32
CA VAL A 23 -3.03 -6.52 33.56
C VAL A 23 -3.12 -7.18 32.20
N LYS A 24 -4.22 -7.91 31.96
CA LYS A 24 -4.46 -8.55 30.68
C LYS A 24 -4.59 -7.40 29.69
N ALA A 25 -3.56 -7.21 28.88
CA ALA A 25 -3.58 -6.34 27.72
C ALA A 25 -4.90 -6.61 26.97
N GLN A 26 -5.75 -5.60 26.87
CA GLN A 26 -7.02 -5.71 26.18
C GLN A 26 -6.75 -5.39 24.71
N GLY A 27 -6.31 -6.41 23.96
CA GLY A 27 -6.03 -6.30 22.53
C GLY A 27 -7.30 -6.04 21.72
N GLN A 28 -7.59 -6.90 20.74
CA GLN A 28 -8.79 -6.77 19.92
C GLN A 28 -9.98 -7.59 20.46
N ASP A 29 -11.19 -7.23 20.06
CA ASP A 29 -12.41 -8.02 20.22
C ASP A 29 -12.60 -9.06 19.11
N GLU A 30 -13.74 -9.76 19.13
CA GLU A 30 -14.08 -10.79 18.14
C GLU A 30 -14.31 -10.24 16.72
N HIS A 31 -14.46 -8.92 16.60
CA HIS A 31 -14.56 -8.20 15.34
C HIS A 31 -13.24 -7.52 14.94
N HIS A 32 -12.14 -7.88 15.61
CA HIS A 32 -10.80 -7.34 15.37
C HIS A 32 -10.65 -5.84 15.66
N LEU A 33 -11.58 -5.25 16.42
CA LEU A 33 -11.50 -3.85 16.84
C LEU A 33 -10.78 -3.73 18.18
N TRP A 34 -10.01 -2.66 18.36
CA TRP A 34 -9.30 -2.42 19.62
C TRP A 34 -10.28 -2.24 20.78
N LYS A 35 -10.05 -2.92 21.90
CA LYS A 35 -10.86 -2.77 23.13
C LYS A 35 -10.55 -1.49 23.89
N GLY A 36 -9.29 -1.04 23.81
CA GLY A 36 -8.77 0.10 24.55
C GLY A 36 -8.44 -0.25 26.00
N ASN A 37 -7.57 0.56 26.62
CA ASN A 37 -7.10 0.31 27.98
C ASN A 37 -7.70 1.29 28.99
N PRO A 38 -7.96 0.84 30.23
CA PRO A 38 -8.32 1.72 31.32
C PRO A 38 -7.22 2.77 31.58
N LEU A 39 -7.62 4.01 31.83
CA LEU A 39 -6.70 5.14 32.01
C LEU A 39 -5.74 4.92 33.19
N GLU A 40 -6.24 4.36 34.29
CA GLU A 40 -5.47 4.00 35.48
C GLU A 40 -4.34 2.99 35.20
N ASN A 41 -4.45 2.22 34.11
CA ASN A 41 -3.44 1.24 33.73
C ASN A 41 -2.30 1.83 32.89
N ILE A 42 -2.44 3.04 32.34
CA ILE A 42 -1.46 3.62 31.40
C ILE A 42 -0.80 4.90 31.93
N VAL A 43 -1.49 5.66 32.79
CA VAL A 43 -1.02 6.97 33.25
C VAL A 43 0.27 6.85 34.07
N ASN A 44 1.21 7.76 33.82
CA ASN A 44 2.54 7.84 34.44
C ASN A 44 3.45 6.63 34.20
N LYS A 45 3.04 5.65 33.38
CA LYS A 45 3.90 4.53 33.00
C LYS A 45 4.78 4.91 31.80
N THR A 46 5.94 4.28 31.71
CA THR A 46 6.94 4.55 30.65
C THR A 46 7.37 3.29 29.89
N ASP A 47 6.82 2.13 30.24
CA ASP A 47 7.05 0.85 29.55
C ASP A 47 6.13 0.71 28.32
N ASP A 48 6.06 -0.49 27.75
CA ASP A 48 5.16 -0.78 26.61
C ASP A 48 3.67 -0.59 26.96
N VAL A 49 3.29 -0.62 28.25
CA VAL A 49 1.92 -0.35 28.71
C VAL A 49 1.68 1.16 28.84
N GLY A 50 2.70 1.91 29.24
CA GLY A 50 2.65 3.38 29.31
C GLY A 50 2.85 4.11 27.98
N THR A 51 3.37 3.41 26.97
CA THR A 51 3.46 3.92 25.60
C THR A 51 2.17 3.60 24.87
N VAL A 52 1.37 4.62 24.55
CA VAL A 52 0.05 4.44 23.93
C VAL A 52 -0.07 5.13 22.58
N TYR A 53 -1.04 4.68 21.79
CA TYR A 53 -1.46 5.23 20.51
C TYR A 53 -2.94 5.55 20.62
N LEU A 54 -3.32 6.77 20.25
CA LEU A 54 -4.71 7.24 20.32
C LEU A 54 -5.47 6.75 19.09
N TYR A 55 -6.35 5.76 19.26
CA TYR A 55 -7.16 5.18 18.20
C TYR A 55 -8.56 5.82 18.18
N ASN A 56 -8.97 6.34 17.03
CA ASN A 56 -10.29 6.95 16.83
C ASN A 56 -11.33 5.89 16.48
N VAL A 57 -12.46 5.90 17.18
CA VAL A 57 -13.53 4.92 16.99
C VAL A 57 -14.30 5.15 15.68
N GLY A 58 -14.45 6.40 15.24
CA GLY A 58 -15.23 6.75 14.05
C GLY A 58 -14.58 6.38 12.73
N THR A 59 -13.25 6.54 12.62
CA THR A 59 -12.50 6.31 11.37
C THR A 59 -11.66 5.03 11.38
N GLY A 60 -11.45 4.45 12.56
CA GLY A 60 -10.52 3.35 12.76
C GLY A 60 -9.06 3.71 12.47
N LYS A 61 -8.70 4.99 12.63
CA LYS A 61 -7.35 5.54 12.40
C LYS A 61 -6.74 6.04 13.71
N PHE A 62 -5.45 6.32 13.71
CA PHE A 62 -4.73 6.80 14.88
C PHE A 62 -4.42 8.29 14.79
N LEU A 63 -4.27 8.95 15.94
CA LEU A 63 -3.66 10.27 16.01
C LEU A 63 -2.17 10.16 15.64
N ASN A 64 -1.71 11.05 14.79
CA ASN A 64 -0.32 11.20 14.37
C ASN A 64 0.02 12.69 14.22
N THR A 65 1.25 13.02 13.86
CA THR A 65 1.71 14.37 13.52
C THR A 65 1.98 14.47 12.02
N GLY A 66 1.89 15.67 11.45
CA GLY A 66 2.24 15.85 10.04
C GLY A 66 1.57 17.00 9.30
N SER A 67 0.79 17.87 9.94
CA SER A 67 0.22 19.05 9.25
C SER A 67 1.15 20.27 9.40
N TYR A 68 0.60 21.46 9.64
CA TYR A 68 1.37 22.68 9.76
C TYR A 68 2.55 22.55 10.71
N TRP A 69 3.70 23.08 10.30
CA TRP A 69 4.99 22.99 10.99
C TRP A 69 5.53 21.57 11.18
N GLY A 70 4.80 20.54 10.73
CA GLY A 70 5.10 19.13 11.00
C GLY A 70 4.75 18.73 12.44
N THR A 71 4.16 19.64 13.22
CA THR A 71 3.87 19.45 14.64
C THR A 71 2.39 19.54 14.96
N VAL A 72 1.54 19.97 14.00
CA VAL A 72 0.09 19.86 14.12
C VAL A 72 -0.36 18.41 13.89
N VAL A 73 -1.25 17.95 14.77
CA VAL A 73 -1.79 16.59 14.72
C VAL A 73 -2.71 16.36 13.53
N ILE A 74 -2.71 15.12 13.03
CA ILE A 74 -3.56 14.58 11.98
C ILE A 74 -4.07 13.20 12.40
N GLY A 75 -5.07 12.67 11.70
CA GLY A 75 -5.40 11.25 11.71
C GLY A 75 -4.67 10.50 10.60
N PHE A 76 -4.14 9.32 10.90
CA PHE A 76 -3.40 8.50 9.94
C PHE A 76 -3.54 7.00 10.25
N ASN A 77 -3.13 6.11 9.33
CA ASN A 77 -3.23 4.67 9.55
C ASN A 77 -2.21 4.13 10.57
N VAL A 78 -1.09 4.83 10.77
CA VAL A 78 -0.08 4.58 11.81
C VAL A 78 -0.18 5.67 12.87
N GLY A 79 -0.12 5.30 14.15
CA GLY A 79 -0.19 6.26 15.26
C GLY A 79 1.17 6.76 15.73
N MET A 80 1.20 7.98 16.26
CA MET A 80 2.35 8.45 17.03
C MET A 80 2.33 7.90 18.46
N THR A 81 3.51 7.77 19.07
CA THR A 81 3.60 7.46 20.50
C THR A 81 3.03 8.60 21.33
N THR A 82 2.33 8.27 22.40
CA THR A 82 1.78 9.22 23.37
C THR A 82 2.01 8.68 24.77
N HIS A 83 2.37 9.56 25.70
CA HIS A 83 2.41 9.26 27.13
C HIS A 83 1.46 10.19 27.86
N VAL A 84 0.68 9.64 28.78
CA VAL A 84 -0.29 10.40 29.59
C VAL A 84 0.23 10.55 31.02
N GLN A 85 0.25 11.76 31.54
CA GLN A 85 0.74 12.03 32.91
C GLN A 85 -0.32 12.74 33.76
N THR A 86 -0.36 12.41 35.05
CA THR A 86 -1.21 13.15 36.01
C THR A 86 -0.70 14.56 36.22
N THR A 87 -1.62 15.50 36.45
CA THR A 87 -1.31 16.82 36.99
C THR A 87 -1.60 16.90 38.48
N THR A 88 -1.34 18.05 39.10
CA THR A 88 -1.77 18.33 40.48
C THR A 88 -3.28 18.51 40.61
N LYS A 89 -3.99 18.76 39.50
CA LYS A 89 -5.44 18.89 39.46
C LYS A 89 -6.10 17.51 39.28
N PRO A 90 -7.11 17.16 40.10
CA PRO A 90 -7.83 15.90 39.92
C PRO A 90 -8.43 15.76 38.50
N ASN A 91 -8.42 14.55 37.97
CA ASN A 91 -8.99 14.19 36.65
C ASN A 91 -8.47 15.05 35.48
N THR A 92 -7.25 15.58 35.61
CA THR A 92 -6.61 16.43 34.61
C THR A 92 -5.22 15.90 34.31
N TYR A 93 -4.89 15.82 33.03
CA TYR A 93 -3.72 15.13 32.51
C TYR A 93 -2.92 16.02 31.55
N THR A 94 -1.63 15.78 31.45
CA THR A 94 -0.84 16.23 30.29
C THR A 94 -0.60 15.05 29.37
N MET A 95 -0.31 15.33 28.10
CA MET A 95 0.13 14.33 27.14
C MET A 95 1.43 14.79 26.48
N THR A 96 2.32 13.86 26.16
CA THR A 96 3.56 14.12 25.40
C THR A 96 3.65 13.16 24.22
N GLY A 97 4.14 13.63 23.08
CA GLY A 97 4.33 12.83 21.87
C GLY A 97 5.79 12.50 21.56
N PRO A 98 6.12 12.11 20.32
CA PRO A 98 7.49 11.77 19.91
C PRO A 98 8.39 12.99 19.71
N LEU A 99 7.82 14.20 19.60
CA LEU A 99 8.58 15.41 19.26
C LEU A 99 9.00 16.20 20.52
N VAL A 100 10.25 16.67 20.50
CA VAL A 100 10.78 17.63 21.49
C VAL A 100 11.49 18.74 20.71
N THR A 101 10.94 19.94 20.76
CA THR A 101 11.47 21.11 20.04
C THR A 101 11.79 22.24 21.01
N THR A 102 12.24 23.38 20.49
CA THR A 102 12.42 24.61 21.30
C THR A 102 11.09 25.16 21.83
N GLU A 103 9.96 24.74 21.26
CA GLU A 103 8.62 25.15 21.68
C GLU A 103 8.07 24.28 22.83
N GLY A 104 8.73 23.16 23.13
CA GLY A 104 8.37 22.24 24.21
C GLY A 104 8.25 20.78 23.76
N LYS A 105 7.40 20.03 24.47
CA LYS A 105 7.27 18.56 24.33
C LYS A 105 5.86 18.01 24.55
N TYR A 106 4.92 18.90 24.90
CA TYR A 106 3.56 18.53 25.27
C TYR A 106 2.64 18.59 24.05
N ILE A 107 1.68 17.66 24.01
CA ILE A 107 0.53 17.72 23.14
C ILE A 107 -0.45 18.73 23.74
N ALA A 108 -0.69 19.87 23.08
CA ALA A 108 -1.47 20.96 23.64
C ALA A 108 -2.25 21.72 22.57
N PHE A 109 -3.38 22.31 22.98
CA PHE A 109 -4.14 23.23 22.13
C PHE A 109 -3.48 24.60 22.12
N GLY A 110 -2.92 25.02 20.98
CA GLY A 110 -2.28 26.32 20.79
C GLY A 110 -3.30 27.43 20.61
N ARG A 111 -3.18 28.50 21.40
CA ARG A 111 -4.07 29.66 21.37
C ARG A 111 -3.47 30.78 20.52
N GLN A 112 -4.26 31.78 20.15
CA GLN A 112 -3.75 32.93 19.40
C GLN A 112 -2.81 33.78 20.28
N MET A 113 -3.13 33.93 21.56
CA MET A 113 -2.32 34.73 22.49
C MET A 113 -0.94 34.17 22.83
N ASP A 114 -0.74 32.87 22.66
CA ASP A 114 0.44 32.17 23.18
C ASP A 114 1.23 31.41 22.11
N THR A 115 1.04 31.79 20.84
CA THR A 115 1.77 31.24 19.70
C THR A 115 2.63 32.32 19.02
N PRO A 116 3.79 31.97 18.44
CA PRO A 116 4.50 32.86 17.52
C PRO A 116 3.64 33.20 16.29
N GLY A 117 3.75 34.45 15.80
CA GLY A 117 3.03 34.93 14.63
C GLY A 117 1.49 34.84 14.78
N PRO A 118 0.90 35.50 15.80
CA PRO A 118 -0.53 35.40 16.13
C PRO A 118 -1.45 35.96 15.04
N GLU A 119 -0.91 36.68 14.06
CA GLU A 119 -1.62 37.18 12.88
C GLU A 119 -1.91 36.09 11.83
N ASN A 120 -1.21 34.95 11.87
CA ASN A 120 -1.39 33.89 10.89
C ASN A 120 -2.25 32.75 11.46
N PRO A 121 -3.42 32.44 10.87
CA PRO A 121 -4.33 31.42 11.36
C PRO A 121 -3.74 30.03 11.44
N ILE A 122 -2.67 29.70 10.69
CA ILE A 122 -2.05 28.37 10.79
C ILE A 122 -1.36 28.12 12.14
N ASN A 123 -1.06 29.18 12.91
CA ASN A 123 -0.27 29.10 14.15
C ASN A 123 -1.12 28.88 15.41
N TYR A 124 -2.45 29.00 15.34
CA TYR A 124 -3.34 28.89 16.51
C TYR A 124 -4.56 28.02 16.22
N ASN A 125 -5.40 27.81 17.25
CA ASN A 125 -6.63 27.02 17.22
C ASN A 125 -6.42 25.60 16.68
N ARG A 126 -5.29 24.99 17.06
CA ARG A 126 -4.88 23.64 16.65
C ARG A 126 -4.20 22.93 17.80
N VAL A 127 -4.18 21.62 17.74
CA VAL A 127 -3.39 20.79 18.65
C VAL A 127 -2.01 20.56 18.04
N TYR A 128 -0.99 20.85 18.83
CA TYR A 128 0.42 20.71 18.48
C TYR A 128 1.10 19.68 19.38
N VAL A 129 2.17 19.05 18.91
CA VAL A 129 2.90 17.97 19.61
C VAL A 129 4.17 18.46 20.32
N ASP A 130 4.43 19.77 20.33
CA ASP A 130 5.69 20.34 20.78
C ASP A 130 5.54 21.61 21.63
N ARG A 131 4.54 21.67 22.53
CA ARG A 131 4.26 22.86 23.35
C ARG A 131 4.75 22.75 24.79
N GLY A 132 4.66 23.83 25.57
CA GLY A 132 4.90 23.90 27.01
C GLY A 132 5.99 24.86 27.51
N VAL A 133 6.55 25.71 26.67
CA VAL A 133 7.49 26.78 27.08
C VAL A 133 6.77 28.06 27.48
N ASP A 134 7.47 28.94 28.20
CA ASP A 134 6.93 30.25 28.56
C ASP A 134 6.89 31.17 27.33
N TRP A 135 5.75 31.81 27.11
CA TRP A 135 5.49 32.75 26.03
C TRP A 135 4.92 34.04 26.56
N THR A 136 5.30 35.17 25.97
CA THR A 136 4.77 36.48 26.33
C THR A 136 3.68 36.86 25.34
N ASP A 137 2.45 37.00 25.81
CA ASP A 137 1.29 37.40 24.99
C ASP A 137 1.60 38.75 24.32
N SER A 138 1.54 38.78 22.98
CA SER A 138 1.84 39.98 22.19
C SER A 138 0.83 41.11 22.38
N TYR A 139 -0.36 40.80 22.87
CA TYR A 139 -1.44 41.76 23.10
C TYR A 139 -1.44 42.31 24.53
N THR A 140 -1.24 41.44 25.53
CA THR A 140 -1.38 41.81 26.95
C THR A 140 -0.05 41.89 27.70
N HIS A 141 1.04 41.39 27.10
CA HIS A 141 2.38 41.29 27.68
C HIS A 141 2.48 40.42 28.93
N THR A 142 1.45 39.63 29.23
CA THR A 142 1.49 38.63 30.31
C THR A 142 2.16 37.34 29.83
N LYS A 143 2.78 36.62 30.77
CA LYS A 143 3.44 35.35 30.47
C LYS A 143 2.49 34.18 30.69
N HIS A 144 2.43 33.28 29.72
CA HIS A 144 1.66 32.04 29.75
C HIS A 144 2.51 30.88 29.23
N LYS A 145 2.03 29.65 29.35
CA LYS A 145 2.56 28.55 28.53
C LYS A 145 2.04 28.69 27.10
N ASN A 146 2.84 28.32 26.09
CA ASN A 146 2.44 28.30 24.67
C ASN A 146 1.47 27.14 24.36
N GLY A 147 0.26 27.20 24.92
CA GLY A 147 -0.82 26.25 24.70
C GLY A 147 -1.49 25.77 26.00
N VAL A 148 -2.72 25.28 25.86
CA VAL A 148 -3.47 24.62 26.94
C VAL A 148 -2.96 23.19 27.09
N LEU A 149 -2.11 22.97 28.11
CA LEU A 149 -1.43 21.69 28.34
C LEU A 149 -2.33 20.66 29.06
N GLU A 150 -3.36 21.15 29.76
CA GLU A 150 -4.22 20.36 30.62
C GLU A 150 -5.42 19.80 29.85
N TRP A 151 -5.52 18.47 29.82
CA TRP A 151 -6.60 17.72 29.20
C TRP A 151 -7.47 17.03 30.25
N LYS A 152 -8.79 17.06 30.02
CA LYS A 152 -9.74 16.14 30.65
C LYS A 152 -9.93 14.93 29.75
N ILE A 153 -9.84 13.76 30.36
CA ILE A 153 -10.04 12.46 29.70
C ILE A 153 -11.23 11.80 30.39
N GLU A 154 -12.39 11.85 29.75
CA GLU A 154 -13.68 11.46 30.33
C GLU A 154 -14.15 10.15 29.69
N LYS A 155 -14.36 9.11 30.49
CA LYS A 155 -14.87 7.82 29.98
C LYS A 155 -16.28 8.02 29.41
N THR A 156 -16.53 7.51 28.22
CA THR A 156 -17.85 7.54 27.58
C THR A 156 -18.82 6.57 28.26
N SER A 157 -20.12 6.77 28.06
CA SER A 157 -21.19 5.91 28.59
C SER A 157 -21.47 4.67 27.74
N ASP A 158 -20.61 4.37 26.75
CA ASP A 158 -20.81 3.30 25.77
C ASP A 158 -20.44 1.92 26.34
N GLY A 159 -21.30 1.37 27.20
CA GLY A 159 -21.11 0.04 27.80
C GLY A 159 -19.79 -0.11 28.56
N ASN A 160 -19.30 -1.35 28.69
CA ASN A 160 -18.00 -1.65 29.34
C ASN A 160 -16.78 -1.34 28.44
N SER A 161 -16.90 -0.49 27.43
CA SER A 161 -15.77 -0.15 26.55
C SER A 161 -14.84 0.88 27.18
N ASN A 162 -13.52 0.69 27.09
CA ASN A 162 -12.52 1.67 27.55
C ASN A 162 -12.34 2.77 26.49
N THR A 163 -13.42 3.53 26.29
CA THR A 163 -13.55 4.58 25.28
C THR A 163 -13.72 5.94 25.97
N TYR A 164 -13.08 6.97 25.45
CA TYR A 164 -12.92 8.28 26.11
C TYR A 164 -13.20 9.46 25.19
N TYR A 165 -13.75 10.53 25.76
CA TYR A 165 -13.66 11.87 25.21
C TYR A 165 -12.40 12.56 25.75
N ILE A 166 -11.66 13.23 24.87
CA ILE A 166 -10.47 14.02 25.23
C ILE A 166 -10.79 15.48 24.92
N ASN A 167 -10.71 16.35 25.93
CA ASN A 167 -11.04 17.77 25.78
C ASN A 167 -10.21 18.68 26.69
N CYS A 168 -10.12 19.95 26.33
CA CYS A 168 -9.55 21.00 27.18
C CYS A 168 -10.54 22.17 27.29
N ASN A 169 -10.28 23.11 28.20
CA ASN A 169 -11.02 24.37 28.25
C ASN A 169 -10.09 25.51 27.82
N ASN A 170 -10.43 26.17 26.72
CA ASN A 170 -9.77 27.37 26.27
C ASN A 170 -10.43 28.59 26.92
N ASP A 171 -9.63 29.47 27.53
CA ASP A 171 -10.07 30.71 28.18
C ASP A 171 -9.89 31.94 27.30
N GLU A 172 -9.36 31.78 26.08
CA GLU A 172 -9.18 32.87 25.14
C GLU A 172 -10.46 33.15 24.34
N GLU A 173 -10.99 34.37 24.47
CA GLU A 173 -12.12 34.87 23.65
C GLU A 173 -11.71 35.27 22.23
N ARG A 174 -10.43 35.62 22.03
CA ARG A 174 -9.89 35.93 20.69
C ARG A 174 -9.96 34.68 19.80
N ALA A 175 -10.09 34.91 18.51
CA ALA A 175 -10.20 33.86 17.49
C ALA A 175 -11.37 32.85 17.68
N ASN A 176 -12.41 33.22 18.44
CA ASN A 176 -13.69 32.50 18.54
C ASN A 176 -13.59 31.02 18.93
N MET A 177 -12.70 30.67 19.87
CA MET A 177 -12.55 29.30 20.38
C MET A 177 -12.68 29.21 21.91
N ASN A 178 -13.25 30.20 22.58
CA ASN A 178 -13.47 30.15 24.04
C ASN A 178 -14.38 28.97 24.43
N GLY A 179 -14.07 28.30 25.53
CA GLY A 179 -14.86 27.25 26.14
C GLY A 179 -14.26 25.86 25.99
N LYS A 180 -15.10 24.84 26.15
CA LYS A 180 -14.71 23.43 26.08
C LYS A 180 -14.40 23.05 24.63
N ILE A 181 -13.29 22.39 24.36
CA ILE A 181 -12.87 21.98 23.02
C ILE A 181 -12.57 20.47 23.02
N TYR A 182 -13.21 19.72 22.13
CA TYR A 182 -13.02 18.28 21.99
C TYR A 182 -12.05 17.93 20.88
N LEU A 183 -11.12 17.01 21.15
CA LEU A 183 -10.29 16.40 20.12
C LEU A 183 -11.16 15.48 19.26
N THR A 184 -11.36 15.82 18.00
CA THR A 184 -12.31 15.12 17.11
C THR A 184 -11.65 14.85 15.77
N MET A 185 -11.75 13.63 15.26
CA MET A 185 -11.27 13.34 13.90
C MET A 185 -12.32 13.77 12.88
N ALA A 186 -11.91 14.37 11.76
CA ALA A 186 -12.82 14.62 10.66
C ALA A 186 -13.48 13.32 10.17
N SER A 187 -14.72 13.39 9.71
CA SER A 187 -15.47 12.21 9.23
C SER A 187 -15.03 11.73 7.86
N THR A 188 -14.32 12.57 7.11
CA THR A 188 -13.83 12.34 5.75
C THR A 188 -12.32 12.55 5.71
N SER A 189 -11.62 11.72 4.95
CA SER A 189 -10.18 11.89 4.74
C SER A 189 -9.89 13.03 3.78
N ASN A 190 -8.71 13.62 3.93
CA ASN A 190 -8.06 14.47 2.96
C ASN A 190 -6.81 13.72 2.46
N GLY A 191 -6.91 13.12 1.27
CA GLY A 191 -5.90 12.17 0.82
C GLY A 191 -5.83 10.95 1.73
N LYS A 192 -4.63 10.62 2.23
CA LYS A 192 -4.39 9.52 3.18
C LYS A 192 -4.56 9.92 4.64
N THR A 193 -4.67 11.22 4.90
CA THR A 193 -4.75 11.76 6.25
C THR A 193 -6.18 12.19 6.58
N TYR A 194 -6.45 12.42 7.86
CA TYR A 194 -7.69 13.01 8.34
C TYR A 194 -7.34 14.28 9.09
N ASP A 195 -8.08 15.36 8.84
CA ASP A 195 -7.95 16.56 9.66
C ASP A 195 -8.47 16.30 11.08
N ILE A 196 -7.99 17.10 12.03
CA ILE A 196 -8.50 17.12 13.40
C ILE A 196 -9.33 18.38 13.60
N GLU A 197 -10.56 18.18 14.04
CA GLU A 197 -11.55 19.20 14.35
C GLU A 197 -11.63 19.45 15.86
N TYR A 198 -12.14 20.63 16.21
CA TYR A 198 -12.14 21.15 17.57
C TYR A 198 -13.53 21.65 18.01
N PRO A 199 -14.60 20.84 17.92
CA PRO A 199 -15.96 21.27 18.27
C PRO A 199 -16.13 21.48 19.77
N HIS A 200 -17.11 22.32 20.13
CA HIS A 200 -17.49 22.58 21.53
C HIS A 200 -18.37 21.49 22.16
N THR A 201 -18.87 20.56 21.34
CA THR A 201 -19.63 19.39 21.76
C THR A 201 -19.09 18.15 21.05
N PRO A 202 -19.12 16.96 21.69
CA PRO A 202 -18.66 15.74 21.03
C PRO A 202 -19.47 15.44 19.75
N ASN A 203 -18.76 14.99 18.72
CA ASN A 203 -19.32 14.51 17.46
C ASN A 203 -19.27 12.98 17.41
N ASN A 204 -20.29 12.33 17.96
CA ASN A 204 -20.53 10.88 17.88
C ASN A 204 -19.25 10.05 18.08
N ASN A 205 -19.00 9.06 17.21
CA ASN A 205 -17.82 8.20 17.29
C ASN A 205 -16.51 8.89 16.88
N TYR A 206 -16.60 10.05 16.21
CA TYR A 206 -15.44 10.80 15.75
C TYR A 206 -14.72 11.56 16.86
N SER A 207 -15.41 11.90 17.96
CA SER A 207 -14.79 12.43 19.19
C SER A 207 -14.38 11.34 20.19
N LYS A 208 -14.60 10.06 19.86
CA LYS A 208 -14.33 8.93 20.76
C LYS A 208 -12.97 8.32 20.46
N TRP A 209 -12.17 8.18 21.51
CA TRP A 209 -10.82 7.68 21.45
C TRP A 209 -10.62 6.48 22.36
N LYS A 210 -9.76 5.56 21.94
CA LYS A 210 -9.27 4.43 22.74
C LYS A 210 -7.76 4.53 22.88
N PHE A 211 -7.26 4.19 24.05
CA PHE A 211 -5.81 4.06 24.28
C PHE A 211 -5.37 2.65 23.95
N VAL A 212 -4.65 2.49 22.84
CA VAL A 212 -4.02 1.22 22.43
C VAL A 212 -2.59 1.25 22.91
N THR A 213 -2.16 0.28 23.72
CA THR A 213 -0.78 0.25 24.21
C THR A 213 0.16 -0.34 23.18
N LYS A 214 1.46 -0.02 23.27
CA LYS A 214 2.49 -0.72 22.49
C LYS A 214 2.49 -2.21 22.78
N GLN A 215 2.15 -2.62 24.00
CA GLN A 215 1.95 -4.01 24.36
C GLN A 215 0.78 -4.65 23.59
N ASP A 216 -0.33 -3.94 23.39
CA ASP A 216 -1.46 -4.44 22.57
C ASP A 216 -1.06 -4.63 21.12
N LEU A 217 -0.32 -3.67 20.54
CA LEU A 217 0.20 -3.79 19.17
C LEU A 217 1.11 -5.03 19.03
N LYS A 218 2.01 -5.27 19.98
CA LYS A 218 2.85 -6.49 20.00
C LYS A 218 2.02 -7.77 20.15
N ASN A 219 1.00 -7.74 20.99
CA ASN A 219 0.14 -8.89 21.26
C ASN A 219 -0.82 -9.21 20.10
N ALA A 220 -1.07 -8.27 19.20
CA ALA A 220 -1.85 -8.50 17.99
C ALA A 220 -1.16 -9.46 17.00
N PHE A 221 0.16 -9.66 17.13
CA PHE A 221 0.91 -10.54 16.25
C PHE A 221 0.48 -11.99 16.44
N LYS A 222 -0.32 -12.50 15.50
CA LYS A 222 -0.83 -13.88 15.50
C LYS A 222 -0.09 -14.75 14.49
N ASP A 223 0.08 -16.02 14.81
CA ASP A 223 0.69 -16.97 13.87
C ASP A 223 -0.25 -17.23 12.70
N THR A 224 -1.55 -17.13 12.94
CA THR A 224 -2.63 -17.30 11.98
C THR A 224 -3.68 -16.22 12.18
N TYR A 225 -4.15 -15.62 11.08
CA TYR A 225 -5.19 -14.59 11.07
C TYR A 225 -6.51 -15.16 10.57
N ALA A 226 -7.62 -14.63 11.06
CA ALA A 226 -8.93 -14.99 10.50
C ALA A 226 -9.06 -14.46 9.06
N SER A 227 -9.90 -15.10 8.25
CA SER A 227 -10.08 -14.75 6.82
C SER A 227 -10.54 -13.31 6.58
N ASN A 228 -11.18 -12.69 7.56
CA ASN A 228 -11.66 -11.31 7.53
C ASN A 228 -10.82 -10.36 8.38
N GLU A 229 -9.67 -10.81 8.88
CA GLU A 229 -8.78 -10.03 9.73
C GLU A 229 -7.63 -9.45 8.91
N ALA A 230 -7.31 -8.17 9.12
CA ALA A 230 -6.16 -7.55 8.50
C ALA A 230 -4.85 -7.97 9.21
N PRO A 231 -3.71 -8.00 8.50
CA PRO A 231 -2.39 -8.16 9.12
C PRO A 231 -2.15 -7.14 10.24
N SER A 232 -1.41 -7.53 11.28
CA SER A 232 -1.05 -6.62 12.37
C SER A 232 -0.11 -5.52 11.87
N ASP A 233 -0.35 -4.29 12.31
CA ASP A 233 0.59 -3.20 12.08
C ASP A 233 1.87 -3.42 12.91
N ALA A 234 3.01 -3.41 12.23
CA ALA A 234 4.34 -3.55 12.79
C ALA A 234 5.18 -2.28 12.54
N THR A 235 4.58 -1.21 12.00
CA THR A 235 5.27 0.02 11.61
C THR A 235 5.90 0.73 12.80
N PHE A 236 5.39 0.53 14.01
CA PHE A 236 6.02 1.03 15.25
C PHE A 236 7.43 0.47 15.53
N LEU A 237 7.89 -0.51 14.76
CA LEU A 237 9.26 -1.03 14.77
C LEU A 237 10.20 -0.23 13.86
N ILE A 238 9.66 0.62 12.98
CA ILE A 238 10.39 1.48 12.06
C ILE A 238 10.53 2.87 12.70
N TYR A 239 11.74 3.40 12.61
CA TYR A 239 12.08 4.77 12.98
C TYR A 239 11.85 5.72 11.81
N ASP A 240 11.27 6.90 12.08
CA ASP A 240 11.08 7.99 11.13
C ASP A 240 10.53 7.54 9.77
N GLN A 241 9.42 6.80 9.80
CA GLN A 241 8.79 6.21 8.61
C GLN A 241 8.25 7.24 7.61
N ASN A 242 7.98 8.46 8.08
CA ASN A 242 7.41 9.58 7.31
C ASN A 242 8.45 10.67 7.00
N PHE A 243 9.73 10.42 7.31
CA PHE A 243 10.83 11.36 7.09
C PHE A 243 10.53 12.78 7.57
N GLU A 244 9.99 12.86 8.79
CA GLU A 244 9.50 14.10 9.37
C GLU A 244 10.66 15.09 9.51
N ARG A 245 10.37 16.35 9.22
CA ARG A 245 11.40 17.40 9.26
C ARG A 245 12.06 17.47 10.63
N GLY A 246 13.38 17.28 10.65
CA GLY A 246 14.17 17.44 11.88
C GLY A 246 13.97 16.32 12.89
N ASN A 247 13.36 15.21 12.48
CA ASN A 247 13.22 14.03 13.32
C ASN A 247 14.60 13.42 13.61
N ILE A 248 14.94 13.29 14.89
CA ILE A 248 16.22 12.72 15.33
C ILE A 248 16.40 11.26 14.87
N TYR A 249 15.28 10.56 14.66
CA TYR A 249 15.25 9.16 14.27
C TYR A 249 15.58 8.95 12.78
N VAL A 250 15.71 10.02 11.98
CA VAL A 250 16.20 9.96 10.60
C VAL A 250 17.59 9.30 10.50
N GLU A 251 18.39 9.37 11.57
CA GLU A 251 19.72 8.76 11.61
C GLU A 251 19.69 7.23 11.54
N TYR A 252 18.56 6.58 11.81
CA TYR A 252 18.44 5.13 11.63
C TYR A 252 18.38 4.72 10.15
N TRP A 253 18.10 5.66 9.24
CA TRP A 253 18.20 5.48 7.80
C TRP A 253 19.64 5.74 7.34
N LYS A 254 20.39 4.67 7.13
CA LYS A 254 21.82 4.72 6.79
C LYS A 254 22.01 4.70 5.28
N ALA A 255 22.71 5.72 4.77
CA ALA A 255 23.21 5.77 3.41
C ALA A 255 24.49 4.92 3.25
N SER A 256 24.59 4.14 2.18
CA SER A 256 25.75 3.32 1.86
C SER A 256 26.08 3.34 0.36
N ASP A 257 27.15 2.64 -0.01
CA ASP A 257 27.55 2.36 -1.40
C ASP A 257 27.81 3.61 -2.26
N GLY A 258 28.25 4.69 -1.62
CA GLY A 258 28.71 5.90 -2.30
C GLY A 258 27.79 7.11 -2.12
N LEU A 259 26.56 6.95 -1.64
CA LEU A 259 25.66 8.08 -1.39
C LEU A 259 26.25 9.08 -0.39
N LYS A 260 26.08 10.37 -0.65
CA LYS A 260 26.62 11.48 0.17
C LYS A 260 25.51 12.40 0.67
N TRP A 261 25.67 12.90 1.88
CA TRP A 261 24.75 13.85 2.51
C TRP A 261 25.49 14.69 3.57
N THR A 262 24.87 15.81 3.97
CA THR A 262 25.28 16.59 5.14
C THR A 262 24.10 17.40 5.66
N TYR A 263 24.22 17.95 6.87
CA TYR A 263 23.24 18.87 7.43
C TYR A 263 23.46 20.30 6.93
N ALA A 264 22.36 21.04 6.79
CA ALA A 264 22.37 22.47 6.47
C ALA A 264 23.07 23.25 7.58
N LYS A 265 23.61 24.42 7.23
CA LYS A 265 24.26 25.33 8.19
C LYS A 265 23.42 26.59 8.37
N ASN A 266 23.36 27.10 9.59
CA ASN A 266 22.75 28.39 9.88
C ASN A 266 23.64 29.55 9.39
N SER A 267 23.16 30.79 9.55
CA SER A 267 23.88 32.00 9.13
C SER A 267 25.23 32.21 9.80
N ARG A 268 25.52 31.49 10.89
CA ARG A 268 26.81 31.51 11.62
C ARG A 268 27.73 30.35 11.21
N GLY A 269 27.34 29.54 10.25
CA GLY A 269 28.13 28.40 9.76
C GLY A 269 28.05 27.14 10.62
N ALA A 270 27.23 27.13 11.69
CA ALA A 270 27.02 25.94 12.51
C ALA A 270 25.94 25.04 11.88
N GLU A 271 26.12 23.73 11.97
CA GLU A 271 25.14 22.76 11.47
C GLU A 271 23.80 22.89 12.21
N ILE A 272 22.73 22.61 11.49
CA ILE A 272 21.37 22.48 12.00
C ILE A 272 21.08 20.97 12.01
N PRO A 273 21.22 20.29 13.16
CA PRO A 273 21.07 18.84 13.23
C PRO A 273 19.76 18.37 12.60
N TYR A 274 19.81 17.24 11.89
CA TYR A 274 18.66 16.57 11.28
C TYR A 274 17.96 17.35 10.16
N ILE A 275 18.49 18.50 9.74
CA ILE A 275 18.01 19.26 8.57
C ILE A 275 19.01 19.09 7.45
N PHE A 276 18.66 18.35 6.39
CA PHE A 276 19.58 18.04 5.30
C PHE A 276 19.81 19.26 4.40
N LYS A 277 21.01 19.37 3.82
CA LYS A 277 21.38 20.44 2.88
C LYS A 277 20.91 20.13 1.44
N PRO A 278 19.94 20.86 0.87
CA PRO A 278 19.47 20.63 -0.50
C PRO A 278 20.31 21.36 -1.57
N ASP A 279 21.04 22.41 -1.23
CA ASP A 279 21.67 23.34 -2.19
C ASP A 279 23.13 22.99 -2.53
N SER A 280 23.43 21.70 -2.70
CA SER A 280 24.73 21.25 -3.19
C SER A 280 24.60 20.01 -4.06
N LYS A 281 25.42 19.96 -5.11
CA LYS A 281 25.55 18.78 -5.97
C LYS A 281 26.34 17.65 -5.32
N ASP A 282 27.16 17.97 -4.32
CA ASP A 282 28.03 16.99 -3.66
C ASP A 282 27.23 16.03 -2.76
N TYR A 283 25.96 16.35 -2.48
CA TYR A 283 25.07 15.63 -1.58
C TYR A 283 23.84 15.11 -2.33
N THR A 284 23.90 13.83 -2.70
CA THR A 284 22.88 13.13 -3.49
C THR A 284 21.74 12.60 -2.64
N TYR A 285 21.98 12.22 -1.38
CA TYR A 285 20.92 11.84 -0.43
C TYR A 285 20.40 13.07 0.32
N TYR A 286 19.09 13.26 0.32
CA TYR A 286 18.42 14.41 0.89
C TYR A 286 17.08 14.01 1.52
N VAL A 287 16.84 14.47 2.75
CA VAL A 287 15.53 14.36 3.42
C VAL A 287 14.96 15.75 3.66
N GLY A 288 13.74 16.00 3.19
CA GLY A 288 13.03 17.24 3.41
C GLY A 288 12.18 17.69 2.22
N ASN A 289 11.75 18.95 2.24
CA ASN A 289 10.81 19.53 1.28
C ASN A 289 11.38 20.75 0.50
N GLY A 290 12.70 20.98 0.58
CA GLY A 290 13.41 22.10 -0.03
C GLY A 290 13.63 23.31 0.88
N ALA A 291 12.96 23.40 2.04
CA ALA A 291 13.21 24.45 3.03
C ALA A 291 14.17 23.98 4.13
N VAL A 292 15.08 24.87 4.57
CA VAL A 292 16.07 24.58 5.63
C VAL A 292 15.90 25.42 6.89
N SER A 293 15.06 26.46 6.84
CA SER A 293 14.78 27.36 7.97
C SER A 293 13.33 27.24 8.43
N SER A 294 13.08 27.58 9.70
CA SER A 294 11.73 27.69 10.26
C SER A 294 11.10 28.99 9.75
N ASN A 295 10.30 28.89 8.69
CA ASN A 295 9.64 29.99 8.01
C ASN A 295 8.23 29.55 7.57
N TYR A 296 7.41 30.45 7.01
CA TYR A 296 6.03 30.11 6.66
C TYR A 296 5.92 29.15 5.48
N TYR A 297 6.88 29.12 4.56
CA TYR A 297 6.94 28.07 3.54
C TYR A 297 7.06 26.68 4.18
N MET A 298 8.00 26.54 5.14
CA MET A 298 8.15 25.30 5.89
C MET A 298 6.89 24.98 6.70
N ALA A 299 6.29 25.97 7.36
CA ALA A 299 5.05 25.80 8.10
C ALA A 299 3.93 25.18 7.25
N GLN A 300 3.76 25.67 6.02
CA GLN A 300 2.70 25.23 5.11
C GLN A 300 2.92 23.83 4.55
N PHE A 301 4.18 23.40 4.41
CA PHE A 301 4.53 22.20 3.65
C PHE A 301 5.34 21.16 4.42
N ALA A 302 5.46 21.28 5.73
CA ALA A 302 6.18 20.33 6.57
C ALA A 302 5.57 18.92 6.54
N GLY A 303 4.27 18.79 6.24
CA GLY A 303 3.60 17.51 6.02
C GLY A 303 3.94 16.79 4.71
N TYR A 304 4.75 17.42 3.85
CA TYR A 304 5.13 16.88 2.54
C TYR A 304 6.65 16.72 2.44
N THR A 305 7.30 16.36 3.55
CA THR A 305 8.70 15.95 3.55
C THR A 305 8.85 14.57 2.94
N THR A 306 9.97 14.34 2.27
CA THR A 306 10.26 13.06 1.61
C THR A 306 11.73 12.72 1.75
N ALA A 307 12.09 11.46 1.60
CA ALA A 307 13.46 11.04 1.37
C ALA A 307 13.75 10.93 -0.12
N ASN A 308 14.98 11.30 -0.50
CA ASN A 308 15.35 11.53 -1.88
C ASN A 308 16.78 11.09 -2.17
N VAL A 309 16.99 10.46 -3.32
CA VAL A 309 18.30 10.37 -3.96
C VAL A 309 18.20 11.08 -5.30
N ARG A 310 19.00 12.12 -5.48
CA ARG A 310 18.94 13.02 -6.64
C ARG A 310 20.32 13.15 -7.27
N ASN A 311 20.41 12.83 -8.56
CA ASN A 311 21.60 13.10 -9.34
C ASN A 311 21.47 14.49 -9.96
N VAL A 312 22.23 15.42 -9.41
CA VAL A 312 22.30 16.80 -9.87
C VAL A 312 23.71 17.12 -10.41
N GLY A 313 24.33 16.11 -11.04
CA GLY A 313 25.67 16.19 -11.63
C GLY A 313 26.76 15.54 -10.78
N ASN A 314 26.42 14.60 -9.90
CA ASN A 314 27.37 13.81 -9.11
C ASN A 314 27.13 12.31 -9.30
N ASN A 315 27.47 11.84 -10.50
CA ASN A 315 27.26 10.46 -10.94
C ASN A 315 27.96 9.43 -10.04
N GLU A 316 29.15 9.77 -9.53
CA GLU A 316 29.96 8.88 -8.67
C GLU A 316 29.29 8.57 -7.32
N ASN A 317 28.37 9.43 -6.86
CA ASN A 317 27.66 9.27 -5.60
C ASN A 317 26.14 9.18 -5.77
N ALA A 318 25.63 8.93 -6.99
CA ALA A 318 24.19 8.85 -7.28
C ALA A 318 23.61 7.43 -7.19
N ASN A 319 24.45 6.43 -6.93
CA ASN A 319 24.07 5.03 -6.80
C ASN A 319 24.37 4.54 -5.39
N GLY A 320 23.54 3.65 -4.85
CA GLY A 320 23.74 3.06 -3.54
C GLY A 320 22.44 2.68 -2.83
N LYS A 321 22.46 2.65 -1.49
CA LYS A 321 21.31 2.21 -0.68
C LYS A 321 21.03 3.14 0.48
N ILE A 322 19.76 3.33 0.79
CA ILE A 322 19.31 3.86 2.09
C ILE A 322 18.64 2.71 2.83
N THR A 323 19.18 2.32 3.99
CA THR A 323 18.78 1.12 4.73
C THR A 323 18.44 1.44 6.18
N GLN A 324 17.37 0.84 6.71
CA GLN A 324 17.12 0.75 8.14
C GLN A 324 17.10 -0.72 8.58
N SER A 325 17.78 -1.03 9.69
CA SER A 325 17.76 -2.35 10.31
C SER A 325 16.66 -2.42 11.36
N VAL A 326 15.64 -3.24 11.13
CA VAL A 326 14.48 -3.42 11.99
C VAL A 326 14.59 -4.74 12.73
N LYS A 327 14.50 -4.72 14.06
CA LYS A 327 14.41 -5.95 14.85
C LYS A 327 12.97 -6.45 14.87
N THR A 328 12.73 -7.59 14.24
CA THR A 328 11.40 -8.21 14.16
C THR A 328 10.96 -8.78 15.52
N ILE A 329 9.69 -9.14 15.67
CA ILE A 329 9.16 -9.74 16.90
C ILE A 329 8.99 -11.25 16.73
N LYS A 330 8.27 -11.65 15.67
CA LYS A 330 7.97 -13.05 15.37
C LYS A 330 8.53 -13.46 14.01
N LYS A 331 8.86 -14.73 13.85
CA LYS A 331 9.02 -15.37 12.55
C LYS A 331 7.71 -15.33 11.76
N GLY A 332 7.81 -15.38 10.45
CA GLY A 332 6.66 -15.38 9.54
C GLY A 332 6.79 -14.33 8.45
N TRP A 333 5.68 -14.02 7.80
CA TRP A 333 5.63 -13.11 6.67
C TRP A 333 5.44 -11.67 7.13
N TYR A 334 6.24 -10.78 6.54
CA TYR A 334 6.14 -9.35 6.70
C TYR A 334 5.89 -8.71 5.34
N LYS A 335 4.95 -7.78 5.29
CA LYS A 335 4.69 -6.91 4.15
C LYS A 335 5.39 -5.59 4.40
N VAL A 336 6.28 -5.21 3.50
CA VAL A 336 6.96 -3.90 3.50
C VAL A 336 6.36 -3.07 2.38
N SER A 337 5.95 -1.85 2.69
CA SER A 337 5.42 -0.93 1.68
C SER A 337 5.96 0.47 1.83
N CYS A 338 5.97 1.24 0.74
CA CYS A 338 6.26 2.68 0.76
C CYS A 338 5.54 3.39 -0.37
N ASN A 339 5.39 4.71 -0.24
CA ASN A 339 5.08 5.57 -1.36
C ASN A 339 6.37 6.02 -2.02
N GLY A 340 6.52 5.81 -3.32
CA GLY A 340 7.76 6.21 -3.98
C GLY A 340 7.84 5.95 -5.47
N PHE A 341 8.66 6.73 -6.14
CA PHE A 341 8.95 6.58 -7.57
C PHE A 341 10.43 6.77 -7.87
N TYR A 342 10.81 6.39 -9.08
CA TYR A 342 12.02 6.89 -9.71
C TYR A 342 11.72 7.55 -11.07
N ASN A 343 12.51 8.56 -11.41
CA ASN A 343 12.49 9.23 -12.70
C ASN A 343 13.90 9.26 -13.28
N ARG A 344 14.09 8.75 -14.49
CA ARG A 344 15.38 8.75 -15.17
C ARG A 344 15.48 9.84 -16.23
N GLY A 345 16.65 10.46 -16.33
CA GLY A 345 17.04 11.35 -17.42
C GLY A 345 17.20 10.61 -18.75
N ASN A 346 17.41 11.37 -19.82
CA ASN A 346 17.47 10.81 -21.15
C ASN A 346 18.81 10.08 -21.37
N GLY A 347 18.76 8.77 -21.57
CA GLY A 347 19.96 7.94 -21.70
C GLY A 347 20.52 7.42 -20.37
N SER A 348 19.89 7.76 -19.24
CA SER A 348 20.16 7.08 -17.97
C SER A 348 19.51 5.68 -17.96
N HIS A 349 20.16 4.74 -17.27
CA HIS A 349 19.64 3.40 -17.03
C HIS A 349 19.17 3.23 -15.59
N MET A 350 18.84 4.34 -14.90
CA MET A 350 18.47 4.30 -13.50
C MET A 350 17.26 3.41 -13.26
N VAL A 351 17.38 2.54 -12.27
CA VAL A 351 16.30 1.76 -11.68
C VAL A 351 16.45 1.84 -10.17
N SER A 352 15.37 2.20 -9.48
CA SER A 352 15.29 2.12 -8.03
C SER A 352 14.41 0.97 -7.60
N LYS A 353 14.75 0.34 -6.47
CA LYS A 353 14.05 -0.83 -5.94
C LYS A 353 13.77 -0.65 -4.45
N LEU A 354 12.55 -0.98 -4.04
CA LEU A 354 12.24 -1.30 -2.65
C LEU A 354 12.84 -2.68 -2.32
N PHE A 355 13.52 -2.82 -1.19
CA PHE A 355 14.06 -4.10 -0.74
C PHE A 355 13.77 -4.39 0.74
N ALA A 356 13.76 -5.69 1.06
CA ALA A 356 13.68 -6.23 2.40
C ALA A 356 14.55 -7.50 2.48
N LYS A 357 15.57 -7.49 3.35
CA LYS A 357 16.61 -8.52 3.44
C LYS A 357 16.87 -8.92 4.89
N VAL A 358 16.59 -10.17 5.23
CA VAL A 358 16.87 -10.72 6.56
C VAL A 358 18.37 -10.96 6.71
N ALA A 359 18.97 -10.36 7.73
CA ALA A 359 20.39 -10.48 8.00
C ALA A 359 20.78 -11.95 8.20
N GLY A 360 21.81 -12.41 7.46
CA GLY A 360 22.32 -13.78 7.57
C GLY A 360 21.51 -14.84 6.83
N SER A 361 20.42 -14.48 6.14
CA SER A 361 19.68 -15.39 5.26
C SER A 361 20.10 -15.19 3.81
N ASN A 362 20.21 -16.27 3.05
CA ASN A 362 20.36 -16.24 1.58
C ASN A 362 19.10 -16.75 0.86
N ALA A 363 18.06 -17.16 1.61
CA ALA A 363 16.83 -17.61 1.01
C ALA A 363 16.15 -16.45 0.26
N THR A 364 15.68 -16.73 -0.93
CA THR A 364 15.06 -15.77 -1.85
C THR A 364 13.89 -15.02 -1.22
N ILE A 365 13.01 -15.74 -0.54
CA ILE A 365 11.86 -15.18 0.19
C ILE A 365 12.25 -14.32 1.39
N SER A 366 13.49 -14.46 1.87
CA SER A 366 14.05 -13.65 2.95
C SER A 366 14.87 -12.48 2.41
N ASN A 367 15.07 -12.38 1.09
CA ASN A 367 15.88 -11.37 0.40
C ASN A 367 15.16 -10.85 -0.84
N VAL A 368 14.10 -10.09 -0.62
CA VAL A 368 13.18 -9.66 -1.68
C VAL A 368 13.47 -8.23 -2.10
N SER A 369 13.33 -7.96 -3.40
CA SER A 369 13.32 -6.60 -3.94
C SER A 369 12.38 -6.49 -5.13
N ALA A 370 11.81 -5.31 -5.34
CA ALA A 370 10.98 -4.99 -6.51
C ALA A 370 11.27 -3.56 -6.97
N ARG A 371 11.12 -3.30 -8.27
CA ARG A 371 11.25 -1.94 -8.81
C ARG A 371 10.22 -1.03 -8.16
N LEU A 372 10.63 0.21 -7.89
CA LEU A 372 9.68 1.27 -7.58
C LEU A 372 8.89 1.64 -8.84
N ASN A 373 7.75 2.29 -8.67
CA ASN A 373 6.97 2.85 -9.77
C ASN A 373 7.80 3.91 -10.54
N GLU A 374 7.56 4.03 -11.85
CA GLU A 374 8.15 5.09 -12.67
C GLU A 374 7.34 6.37 -12.52
N PHE A 375 8.01 7.52 -12.45
CA PHE A 375 7.35 8.82 -12.38
C PHE A 375 6.54 9.12 -13.65
N GLU A 376 5.25 9.42 -13.49
CA GLU A 376 4.28 9.60 -14.57
C GLU A 376 4.17 11.04 -15.08
N GLN A 377 5.10 11.92 -14.69
CA GLN A 377 5.22 13.29 -15.19
C GLN A 377 4.05 14.22 -14.83
N GLU A 378 3.43 14.02 -13.66
CA GLU A 378 2.38 14.91 -13.13
C GLU A 378 2.88 16.34 -12.90
N PHE A 379 4.19 16.51 -12.76
CA PHE A 379 4.85 17.80 -12.70
C PHE A 379 6.23 17.73 -13.34
N THR A 380 6.75 18.91 -13.72
CA THR A 380 8.11 19.07 -14.23
C THR A 380 9.03 19.65 -13.16
N TYR A 381 10.32 19.37 -13.31
CA TYR A 381 11.37 19.93 -12.49
C TYR A 381 12.69 20.02 -13.27
N THR A 382 13.56 20.91 -12.81
CA THR A 382 14.92 21.09 -13.30
C THR A 382 15.93 20.76 -12.21
N LYS A 383 17.21 20.63 -12.59
CA LYS A 383 18.32 20.57 -11.65
C LYS A 383 18.31 21.75 -10.66
N GLN A 384 17.98 22.94 -11.14
CA GLN A 384 17.92 24.14 -10.31
C GLN A 384 16.79 24.05 -9.27
N ASP A 385 15.63 23.50 -9.65
CA ASP A 385 14.50 23.35 -8.73
C ASP A 385 14.82 22.38 -7.59
N LEU A 386 15.58 21.31 -7.89
CA LEU A 386 16.04 20.35 -6.88
C LEU A 386 17.09 20.95 -5.94
N LEU A 387 17.95 21.85 -6.42
CA LEU A 387 19.01 22.52 -5.65
C LEU A 387 18.54 23.82 -4.94
N ARG A 388 17.35 24.32 -5.24
CA ARG A 388 16.83 25.57 -4.68
C ARG A 388 16.49 25.41 -3.19
N ILE A 389 16.84 26.41 -2.38
CA ILE A 389 16.28 26.59 -1.04
C ILE A 389 14.98 27.38 -1.16
N TYR A 390 13.88 26.80 -0.67
CA TYR A 390 12.57 27.42 -0.68
C TYR A 390 12.30 28.13 0.65
N ASN A 391 11.69 29.32 0.59
CA ASN A 391 11.42 30.15 1.76
C ASN A 391 10.16 31.05 1.59
N ASP A 392 9.95 32.01 2.48
CA ASP A 392 8.79 32.91 2.44
C ASP A 392 8.61 33.64 1.10
N ASP A 393 9.69 33.97 0.39
CA ASP A 393 9.64 34.61 -0.93
C ASP A 393 8.99 33.72 -2.00
N ASP A 394 8.97 32.41 -1.76
CA ASP A 394 8.31 31.39 -2.59
C ASP A 394 6.85 31.14 -2.16
N LEU A 395 6.37 31.77 -1.09
CA LEU A 395 5.01 31.57 -0.58
C LEU A 395 4.14 32.82 -0.82
N ALA A 396 2.89 32.60 -1.24
CA ALA A 396 1.89 33.64 -1.40
C ALA A 396 1.63 34.39 -0.07
N LYS A 397 1.32 35.69 -0.16
CA LYS A 397 1.12 36.57 1.01
C LYS A 397 -0.09 36.16 1.84
N ASP A 398 -1.16 35.74 1.18
CA ASP A 398 -2.36 35.20 1.84
C ASP A 398 -2.12 33.90 2.64
N LYS A 399 -1.00 33.20 2.39
CA LYS A 399 -0.54 32.03 3.14
C LYS A 399 0.54 32.36 4.18
N GLY A 400 0.88 33.64 4.36
CA GLY A 400 1.92 34.11 5.28
C GLY A 400 3.30 34.33 4.65
N GLY A 401 3.42 34.20 3.33
CA GLY A 401 4.67 34.43 2.61
C GLY A 401 4.94 35.89 2.24
N LYS A 402 6.00 36.11 1.45
CA LYS A 402 6.49 37.43 1.00
C LYS A 402 6.37 37.63 -0.50
N ASN A 403 5.90 36.62 -1.25
CA ASN A 403 5.85 36.70 -2.71
C ASN A 403 4.98 37.87 -3.19
N VAL A 404 5.60 38.85 -3.85
CA VAL A 404 4.94 40.10 -4.26
C VAL A 404 3.80 39.90 -5.26
N ARG A 405 3.79 38.77 -5.99
CA ARG A 405 2.75 38.42 -6.96
C ARG A 405 1.61 37.60 -6.33
N ASN A 406 1.66 37.32 -5.03
CA ASN A 406 0.75 36.43 -4.32
C ASN A 406 0.64 35.03 -4.97
N VAL A 407 1.78 34.48 -5.40
CA VAL A 407 1.88 33.13 -5.98
C VAL A 407 2.73 32.26 -5.07
N THR A 408 2.34 30.99 -4.91
CA THR A 408 3.17 29.98 -4.25
C THR A 408 3.96 29.19 -5.28
N VAL A 409 5.27 29.07 -5.06
CA VAL A 409 6.20 28.26 -5.86
C VAL A 409 6.50 26.95 -5.12
N GLU A 410 5.77 25.93 -5.54
CA GLU A 410 5.91 24.49 -5.24
C GLU A 410 7.32 23.90 -5.41
N SER A 411 8.05 23.50 -4.37
CA SER A 411 9.24 22.66 -4.59
C SER A 411 8.84 21.30 -5.21
N PRO A 412 9.71 20.67 -6.03
CA PRO A 412 9.45 19.32 -6.55
C PRO A 412 9.15 18.29 -5.45
N TYR A 413 9.82 18.41 -4.30
CA TYR A 413 9.63 17.53 -3.15
C TYR A 413 8.22 17.65 -2.54
N VAL A 414 7.71 18.87 -2.40
CA VAL A 414 6.33 19.12 -1.93
C VAL A 414 5.31 18.54 -2.91
N LYS A 415 5.54 18.72 -4.22
CA LYS A 415 4.66 18.15 -5.25
C LYS A 415 4.65 16.62 -5.19
N ALA A 416 5.80 15.98 -5.02
CA ALA A 416 5.88 14.53 -4.84
C ALA A 416 5.12 14.07 -3.58
N GLY A 417 5.33 14.72 -2.43
CA GLY A 417 4.61 14.40 -1.19
C GLY A 417 3.09 14.52 -1.34
N LYS A 418 2.60 15.51 -2.10
CA LYS A 418 1.17 15.63 -2.42
C LYS A 418 0.65 14.53 -3.33
N GLU A 419 1.42 14.07 -4.31
CA GLU A 419 1.03 12.91 -5.12
C GLU A 419 0.97 11.63 -4.26
N PHE A 420 1.86 11.47 -3.28
CA PHE A 420 1.80 10.36 -2.33
C PHE A 420 0.55 10.40 -1.46
N ASP A 421 0.16 11.59 -0.98
CA ASP A 421 -1.06 11.80 -0.19
C ASP A 421 -2.34 11.54 -0.99
N LYS A 422 -2.34 11.75 -2.31
CA LYS A 422 -3.42 11.34 -3.22
C LYS A 422 -3.52 9.81 -3.42
N GLY A 423 -2.66 9.03 -2.77
CA GLY A 423 -2.68 7.57 -2.92
C GLY A 423 -1.84 7.03 -4.07
N ARG A 424 -1.05 7.86 -4.77
CA ARG A 424 -0.22 7.40 -5.89
C ARG A 424 1.07 6.73 -5.42
N TYR A 425 1.71 6.02 -6.34
CA TYR A 425 3.05 5.48 -6.16
C TYR A 425 3.19 4.46 -5.01
N ASN A 426 2.20 3.60 -4.79
CA ASN A 426 2.30 2.54 -3.78
C ASN A 426 3.22 1.43 -4.27
N ASN A 427 4.18 1.02 -3.43
CA ASN A 427 5.10 -0.07 -3.72
C ASN A 427 5.05 -1.06 -2.56
N THR A 428 4.98 -2.35 -2.86
CA THR A 428 4.89 -3.41 -1.84
C THR A 428 5.74 -4.62 -2.19
N ILE A 429 6.40 -5.17 -1.17
CA ILE A 429 7.06 -6.48 -1.20
C ILE A 429 6.70 -7.31 0.05
N LEU A 430 6.81 -8.63 -0.08
CA LEU A 430 6.59 -9.59 1.00
C LEU A 430 7.89 -10.35 1.27
N VAL A 431 8.26 -10.46 2.54
CA VAL A 431 9.50 -11.11 2.99
C VAL A 431 9.19 -12.09 4.12
N LYS A 432 9.79 -13.27 4.10
CA LYS A 432 9.70 -14.26 5.18
C LYS A 432 10.86 -14.06 6.14
N VAL A 433 10.54 -13.94 7.41
CA VAL A 433 11.49 -13.89 8.53
C VAL A 433 11.57 -15.28 9.15
N PRO A 434 12.74 -15.96 9.12
CA PRO A 434 12.85 -17.35 9.58
C PRO A 434 12.72 -17.55 11.08
N HIS A 435 13.25 -16.64 11.89
CA HIS A 435 13.28 -16.76 13.35
C HIS A 435 12.76 -15.49 14.05
N ASP A 436 12.21 -15.68 15.26
CA ASP A 436 11.77 -14.58 16.11
C ASP A 436 12.97 -13.67 16.44
N GLY A 437 12.81 -12.36 16.29
CA GLY A 437 13.86 -11.40 16.66
C GLY A 437 14.95 -11.18 15.60
N ASP A 438 14.88 -11.84 14.45
CA ASP A 438 15.81 -11.63 13.34
C ASP A 438 15.80 -10.17 12.86
N ILE A 439 16.96 -9.70 12.38
CA ILE A 439 17.10 -8.36 11.83
C ILE A 439 16.65 -8.34 10.38
N LEU A 440 15.62 -7.55 10.10
CA LEU A 440 15.13 -7.26 8.75
C LEU A 440 15.67 -5.90 8.28
N ASN A 441 16.50 -5.90 7.25
CA ASN A 441 16.98 -4.67 6.62
C ASN A 441 16.00 -4.25 5.52
N ILE A 442 15.39 -3.08 5.67
CA ILE A 442 14.44 -2.51 4.70
C ILE A 442 15.01 -1.22 4.11
N GLY A 443 14.65 -0.89 2.88
CA GLY A 443 15.08 0.36 2.28
C GLY A 443 14.95 0.45 0.77
N ILE A 444 15.63 1.45 0.20
CA ILE A 444 15.67 1.73 -1.24
C ILE A 444 17.09 1.52 -1.77
N GLU A 445 17.20 0.79 -2.88
CA GLU A 445 18.43 0.60 -3.66
C GLU A 445 18.32 1.34 -4.99
N ILE A 446 19.35 2.10 -5.35
CA ILE A 446 19.43 2.88 -6.59
C ILE A 446 20.62 2.38 -7.40
N GLN A 447 20.38 1.99 -8.64
CA GLN A 447 21.39 1.52 -9.58
C GLN A 447 21.22 2.16 -10.95
N GLY A 448 22.30 2.36 -11.68
CA GLY A 448 22.30 2.87 -13.05
C GLY A 448 22.02 4.38 -13.18
N SER A 449 22.08 5.15 -12.09
CA SER A 449 21.96 6.62 -12.19
C SER A 449 23.22 7.24 -12.76
N THR A 450 23.08 7.93 -13.89
CA THR A 450 24.19 8.49 -14.68
C THR A 450 23.89 9.85 -15.30
N ASP A 451 22.66 10.36 -15.18
CA ASP A 451 22.26 11.63 -15.80
C ASP A 451 21.75 12.64 -14.77
N GLU A 452 21.91 13.92 -15.08
CA GLU A 452 21.31 15.00 -14.32
C GLU A 452 19.79 14.93 -14.41
N ARG A 453 19.12 15.07 -13.26
CA ARG A 453 17.66 14.89 -13.06
C ARG A 453 17.22 13.43 -12.91
N ASP A 454 18.15 12.48 -12.82
CA ASP A 454 17.80 11.20 -12.20
C ASP A 454 17.38 11.47 -10.75
N TRP A 455 16.20 10.99 -10.38
CA TRP A 455 15.63 11.23 -9.06
C TRP A 455 14.80 10.06 -8.57
N THR A 456 15.10 9.62 -7.35
CA THR A 456 14.30 8.68 -6.58
C THR A 456 13.71 9.43 -5.39
N CYS A 457 12.40 9.33 -5.20
CA CYS A 457 11.66 10.00 -4.12
C CYS A 457 10.78 8.97 -3.42
N TRP A 458 10.78 8.94 -2.09
CA TRP A 458 9.91 8.05 -1.34
C TRP A 458 9.56 8.61 0.05
N ASP A 459 8.49 8.06 0.62
CA ASP A 459 7.95 8.38 1.94
C ASP A 459 7.07 7.23 2.46
N ASN A 460 6.58 7.35 3.71
CA ASN A 460 5.57 6.51 4.31
C ASN A 460 5.93 5.01 4.28
N VAL A 461 7.08 4.66 4.87
CA VAL A 461 7.55 3.26 4.90
C VAL A 461 6.83 2.47 5.99
N GLN A 462 5.97 1.53 5.60
CA GLN A 462 5.15 0.74 6.52
C GLN A 462 5.57 -0.72 6.58
N LEU A 463 5.35 -1.35 7.73
CA LEU A 463 5.60 -2.75 7.99
C LEU A 463 4.35 -3.40 8.58
N GLN A 464 3.91 -4.52 8.02
CA GLN A 464 2.78 -5.29 8.53
C GLN A 464 3.18 -6.75 8.72
N TYR A 465 2.80 -7.36 9.85
CA TYR A 465 3.05 -8.76 10.12
C TYR A 465 1.84 -9.61 9.69
N CYS A 466 2.04 -10.45 8.67
CA CYS A 466 1.01 -11.24 8.00
C CYS A 466 0.83 -12.65 8.59
N GLY A 467 1.55 -12.98 9.66
CA GLY A 467 1.50 -14.30 10.29
C GLY A 467 2.45 -15.29 9.64
N ASN A 468 2.43 -16.52 10.13
CA ASN A 468 3.29 -17.60 9.66
C ASN A 468 2.52 -18.67 8.85
N ASN A 469 1.19 -18.62 8.85
CA ASN A 469 0.38 -19.49 8.00
C ASN A 469 0.60 -19.19 6.51
N ASP A 470 0.69 -20.24 5.70
CA ASP A 470 0.93 -20.14 4.26
C ASP A 470 -0.05 -21.03 3.48
N ILE A 471 -0.13 -20.78 2.17
CA ILE A 471 -0.87 -21.59 1.19
C ILE A 471 0.05 -21.74 -0.01
N VAL A 472 0.10 -22.90 -0.66
CA VAL A 472 0.85 -23.08 -1.91
C VAL A 472 -0.10 -23.53 -3.02
N LEU A 473 0.04 -22.91 -4.19
CA LEU A 473 -0.67 -23.24 -5.43
C LEU A 473 0.37 -23.35 -6.55
N ASP A 474 0.44 -24.50 -7.22
CA ASP A 474 1.43 -24.74 -8.29
C ASP A 474 0.81 -25.32 -9.56
N GLU A 475 1.03 -24.60 -10.67
CA GLU A 475 0.47 -24.96 -11.98
C GLU A 475 0.99 -26.30 -12.54
N ASN A 476 2.04 -26.88 -11.93
CA ASN A 476 2.63 -28.15 -12.35
C ASN A 476 2.03 -29.39 -11.67
N GLN A 477 1.28 -29.22 -10.58
CA GLN A 477 0.72 -30.33 -9.82
C GLN A 477 -0.37 -31.04 -10.62
N THR A 478 -0.38 -32.37 -10.65
CA THR A 478 -1.33 -33.18 -11.45
C THR A 478 -2.47 -33.77 -10.61
N SER A 479 -2.57 -33.40 -9.34
CA SER A 479 -3.62 -33.83 -8.42
C SER A 479 -4.10 -32.63 -7.62
N ASP A 480 -5.39 -32.55 -7.34
CA ASP A 480 -6.01 -31.53 -6.49
C ASP A 480 -5.89 -31.84 -4.99
N ASN A 481 -5.36 -33.02 -4.63
CA ASN A 481 -5.21 -33.45 -3.23
C ASN A 481 -4.42 -32.42 -2.40
N TYR A 482 -3.36 -31.84 -2.96
CA TYR A 482 -2.55 -30.83 -2.25
C TYR A 482 -3.34 -29.53 -1.98
N ILE A 483 -4.31 -29.17 -2.84
CA ILE A 483 -5.22 -28.04 -2.60
C ILE A 483 -6.18 -28.41 -1.46
N ASN A 484 -6.78 -29.60 -1.54
CA ASN A 484 -7.74 -30.10 -0.55
C ASN A 484 -7.16 -30.18 0.87
N LEU A 485 -5.89 -30.57 1.00
CA LEU A 485 -5.17 -30.66 2.27
C LEU A 485 -4.86 -29.30 2.91
N GLN A 486 -5.03 -28.19 2.17
CA GLN A 486 -4.74 -26.84 2.65
C GLN A 486 -6.00 -26.04 2.98
N VAL A 487 -7.19 -26.53 2.64
CA VAL A 487 -8.46 -25.83 2.88
C VAL A 487 -8.62 -25.50 4.37
N ASP A 488 -8.88 -24.23 4.65
CA ASP A 488 -9.19 -23.67 5.96
C ASP A 488 -10.23 -22.55 5.80
N PRO A 489 -11.51 -22.79 6.16
CA PRO A 489 -12.56 -21.79 6.01
C PRO A 489 -12.50 -20.68 7.06
N ILE A 490 -11.70 -20.84 8.11
CA ILE A 490 -11.62 -19.89 9.23
C ILE A 490 -10.44 -18.95 9.02
N ASN A 491 -9.30 -19.50 8.61
CA ASN A 491 -8.03 -18.79 8.62
C ASN A 491 -7.51 -18.42 7.24
N ALA A 492 -6.90 -17.23 7.15
CA ALA A 492 -6.11 -16.82 6.00
C ALA A 492 -4.64 -17.25 6.14
N GLY A 493 -3.94 -17.33 5.01
CA GLY A 493 -2.50 -17.55 4.93
C GLY A 493 -1.84 -16.71 3.84
N THR A 494 -0.52 -16.65 3.85
CA THR A 494 0.23 -16.07 2.73
C THR A 494 0.32 -17.08 1.59
N LEU A 495 -0.24 -16.74 0.43
CA LEU A 495 -0.23 -17.59 -0.75
C LEU A 495 1.09 -17.47 -1.52
N ILE A 496 1.72 -18.61 -1.77
CA ILE A 496 2.83 -18.83 -2.69
C ILE A 496 2.24 -19.42 -3.98
N LEU A 497 2.15 -18.59 -5.02
CA LEU A 497 1.53 -18.94 -6.30
C LEU A 497 2.60 -19.15 -7.37
N LYS A 498 2.83 -20.41 -7.75
CA LYS A 498 3.62 -20.76 -8.94
C LYS A 498 2.74 -20.73 -10.18
N ARG A 499 2.82 -19.61 -10.90
CA ARG A 499 2.15 -19.36 -12.18
C ARG A 499 3.10 -18.64 -13.14
N THR A 500 3.45 -19.28 -14.24
CA THR A 500 4.38 -18.71 -15.24
C THR A 500 3.66 -17.70 -16.13
N MET A 501 4.04 -16.43 -16.03
CA MET A 501 3.48 -15.34 -16.82
C MET A 501 4.60 -14.40 -17.23
N LYS A 502 4.50 -13.83 -18.43
CA LYS A 502 5.42 -12.80 -18.90
C LYS A 502 4.82 -11.42 -18.62
N PRO A 503 5.52 -10.50 -17.93
CA PRO A 503 4.98 -9.16 -17.70
C PRO A 503 4.71 -8.41 -18.99
N GLY A 504 3.68 -7.57 -18.97
CA GLY A 504 3.17 -6.83 -20.12
C GLY A 504 2.45 -7.70 -21.16
N VAL A 505 2.18 -8.97 -20.88
CA VAL A 505 1.50 -9.89 -21.79
C VAL A 505 0.24 -10.47 -21.14
N TRP A 506 -0.86 -10.53 -21.90
CA TRP A 506 -2.11 -11.09 -21.41
C TRP A 506 -1.98 -12.59 -21.15
N CYS A 507 -2.48 -13.06 -20.01
CA CYS A 507 -2.52 -14.46 -19.61
C CYS A 507 -3.91 -14.81 -19.06
N SER A 508 -4.33 -16.07 -19.20
CA SER A 508 -5.52 -16.56 -18.50
C SER A 508 -5.16 -16.92 -17.05
N LEU A 509 -6.08 -16.67 -16.14
CA LEU A 509 -5.96 -16.96 -14.72
C LEU A 509 -7.28 -17.47 -14.16
N MET A 510 -7.23 -18.56 -13.39
CA MET A 510 -8.31 -19.03 -12.53
C MET A 510 -7.70 -19.53 -11.24
N LEU A 511 -8.13 -18.99 -10.11
CA LEU A 511 -7.60 -19.33 -8.79
C LEU A 511 -8.72 -19.87 -7.90
N PRO A 512 -8.47 -20.86 -7.02
CA PRO A 512 -9.46 -21.36 -6.08
C PRO A 512 -9.63 -20.45 -4.84
N VAL A 513 -9.26 -19.17 -4.95
CA VAL A 513 -9.25 -18.18 -3.87
C VAL A 513 -9.79 -16.84 -4.36
N ASN A 514 -10.34 -16.07 -3.43
CA ASN A 514 -10.71 -14.68 -3.67
C ASN A 514 -9.48 -13.77 -3.48
N LEU A 515 -9.34 -12.73 -4.29
CA LEU A 515 -8.34 -11.67 -4.09
C LEU A 515 -8.99 -10.28 -4.20
N THR A 516 -8.63 -9.37 -3.29
CA THR A 516 -8.97 -7.95 -3.39
C THR A 516 -8.10 -7.23 -4.43
N ALA A 517 -8.50 -6.03 -4.86
CA ALA A 517 -7.68 -5.24 -5.77
C ALA A 517 -6.29 -4.93 -5.18
N GLY A 518 -6.20 -4.62 -3.89
CA GLY A 518 -4.93 -4.39 -3.20
C GLY A 518 -4.01 -5.63 -3.20
N GLN A 519 -4.58 -6.83 -3.07
CA GLN A 519 -3.84 -8.10 -3.20
C GLN A 519 -3.36 -8.33 -4.64
N VAL A 520 -4.23 -8.08 -5.63
CA VAL A 520 -3.90 -8.17 -7.06
C VAL A 520 -2.75 -7.21 -7.40
N LYS A 521 -2.83 -5.95 -6.99
CA LYS A 521 -1.77 -4.95 -7.22
C LYS A 521 -0.47 -5.28 -6.50
N THR A 522 -0.57 -5.75 -5.24
CA THR A 522 0.61 -6.18 -4.48
C THR A 522 1.38 -7.32 -5.18
N ALA A 523 0.64 -8.30 -5.70
CA ALA A 523 1.20 -9.49 -6.31
C ALA A 523 1.70 -9.24 -7.74
N PHE A 524 0.90 -8.58 -8.56
CA PHE A 524 1.07 -8.48 -10.01
C PHE A 524 1.52 -7.09 -10.49
N GLY A 525 1.57 -6.10 -9.59
CA GLY A 525 2.06 -4.74 -9.80
C GLY A 525 0.94 -3.69 -9.83
N GLU A 526 1.29 -2.41 -9.61
CA GLU A 526 0.30 -1.32 -9.43
C GLU A 526 -0.43 -0.99 -10.74
N SER A 527 0.17 -1.26 -11.90
CA SER A 527 -0.40 -1.04 -13.24
C SER A 527 -1.02 -2.28 -13.86
N VAL A 528 -1.21 -3.35 -13.08
CA VAL A 528 -1.81 -4.60 -13.53
C VAL A 528 -3.18 -4.35 -14.17
N LYS A 529 -3.45 -5.04 -15.27
CA LYS A 529 -4.80 -5.04 -15.89
C LYS A 529 -5.48 -6.36 -15.64
N LEU A 530 -6.76 -6.30 -15.29
CA LEU A 530 -7.60 -7.46 -15.04
C LEU A 530 -8.90 -7.31 -15.84
N SER A 531 -9.31 -8.39 -16.49
CA SER A 531 -10.52 -8.43 -17.32
C SER A 531 -11.25 -9.75 -17.10
N TRP A 532 -12.57 -9.74 -17.17
CA TRP A 532 -13.41 -10.88 -16.79
C TRP A 532 -14.68 -10.96 -17.64
N HIS A 533 -15.47 -11.99 -17.36
CA HIS A 533 -16.82 -12.20 -17.90
C HIS A 533 -16.90 -12.15 -19.43
N PRO A 534 -16.16 -13.02 -20.15
CA PRO A 534 -16.25 -13.09 -21.59
C PRO A 534 -17.69 -13.36 -22.05
N LYS A 535 -18.21 -12.51 -22.93
CA LYS A 535 -19.54 -12.67 -23.52
C LYS A 535 -19.48 -12.47 -25.02
N GLN A 536 -20.24 -13.25 -25.78
CA GLN A 536 -20.42 -12.96 -27.20
C GLN A 536 -21.21 -11.66 -27.36
N HIS A 537 -20.73 -10.78 -28.25
CA HIS A 537 -21.42 -9.53 -28.55
C HIS A 537 -22.82 -9.83 -29.11
N ASP A 538 -23.81 -9.04 -28.69
CA ASP A 538 -25.23 -9.33 -28.96
C ASP A 538 -25.52 -9.35 -30.49
N THR A 539 -24.96 -8.39 -31.24
CA THR A 539 -25.08 -8.32 -32.73
C THR A 539 -23.89 -8.92 -33.50
N ILE A 540 -22.63 -8.60 -33.14
CA ILE A 540 -21.42 -9.05 -33.86
C ILE A 540 -21.01 -10.45 -33.39
N LYS A 541 -21.47 -11.45 -34.13
CA LYS A 541 -21.34 -12.86 -33.80
C LYS A 541 -19.91 -13.43 -33.81
N SER A 542 -18.95 -12.75 -34.42
CA SER A 542 -17.53 -13.12 -34.32
C SER A 542 -16.82 -12.49 -33.13
N ARG A 543 -17.48 -11.66 -32.32
CA ARG A 543 -16.84 -10.88 -31.25
C ARG A 543 -17.12 -11.46 -29.86
N ILE A 544 -16.06 -11.67 -29.09
CA ILE A 544 -16.10 -11.97 -27.66
C ILE A 544 -15.59 -10.73 -26.92
N GLU A 545 -16.38 -10.23 -25.98
CA GLU A 545 -16.08 -9.05 -25.19
C GLU A 545 -15.71 -9.46 -23.77
N PHE A 546 -14.61 -8.90 -23.28
CA PHE A 546 -14.26 -8.90 -21.87
C PHE A 546 -14.50 -7.51 -21.27
N LYS A 547 -14.87 -7.49 -20.00
CA LYS A 547 -15.05 -6.27 -19.22
C LYS A 547 -13.86 -6.07 -18.30
N SER A 548 -13.28 -4.88 -18.26
CA SER A 548 -12.26 -4.57 -17.25
C SER A 548 -12.82 -4.62 -15.83
N VAL A 549 -11.99 -5.12 -14.91
CA VAL A 549 -12.24 -5.04 -13.47
C VAL A 549 -11.68 -3.72 -12.96
N ASP A 550 -12.47 -3.01 -12.15
CA ASP A 550 -12.00 -1.80 -11.48
C ASP A 550 -11.08 -2.18 -10.31
N LEU A 551 -9.88 -1.59 -10.27
CA LEU A 551 -8.84 -1.85 -9.27
C LEU A 551 -8.52 -0.61 -8.43
N ASN A 552 -9.37 0.42 -8.46
CA ASN A 552 -9.14 1.68 -7.74
C ASN A 552 -9.39 1.56 -6.23
N ASP A 553 -10.28 0.66 -5.80
CA ASP A 553 -10.56 0.39 -4.39
C ASP A 553 -9.83 -0.88 -3.94
N ASP A 554 -8.75 -0.70 -3.15
CA ASP A 554 -7.87 -1.79 -2.69
C ASP A 554 -8.60 -2.88 -1.89
N ASP A 555 -9.71 -2.52 -1.22
CA ASP A 555 -10.49 -3.43 -0.39
C ASP A 555 -11.58 -4.16 -1.20
N ALA A 556 -11.88 -3.70 -2.42
CA ALA A 556 -12.88 -4.32 -3.27
C ALA A 556 -12.41 -5.69 -3.78
N LEU A 557 -13.35 -6.64 -3.86
CA LEU A 557 -13.13 -7.97 -4.43
C LEU A 557 -12.86 -7.86 -5.95
N ALA A 558 -11.66 -8.25 -6.39
CA ALA A 558 -11.23 -8.14 -7.79
C ALA A 558 -11.20 -9.49 -8.52
N ILE A 559 -10.74 -10.55 -7.85
CA ILE A 559 -10.76 -11.92 -8.36
C ILE A 559 -11.66 -12.75 -7.46
N LYS A 560 -12.65 -13.40 -8.06
CA LYS A 560 -13.49 -14.41 -7.40
C LYS A 560 -12.93 -15.80 -7.61
N ALA A 561 -13.03 -16.62 -6.57
CA ALA A 561 -12.60 -18.01 -6.60
C ALA A 561 -13.30 -18.79 -7.72
N ASN A 562 -12.52 -19.56 -8.47
CA ASN A 562 -12.96 -20.50 -9.51
C ASN A 562 -13.64 -19.86 -10.74
N GLU A 563 -13.49 -18.55 -10.93
CA GLU A 563 -13.93 -17.84 -12.14
C GLU A 563 -12.75 -17.58 -13.10
N LEU A 564 -13.07 -17.37 -14.38
CA LEU A 564 -12.08 -17.08 -15.42
C LEU A 564 -11.77 -15.58 -15.47
N TYR A 565 -10.48 -15.26 -15.40
CA TYR A 565 -9.93 -13.93 -15.62
C TYR A 565 -8.87 -13.93 -16.71
N LEU A 566 -8.72 -12.78 -17.36
CA LEU A 566 -7.53 -12.41 -18.11
C LEU A 566 -6.74 -11.38 -17.29
N ILE A 567 -5.44 -11.58 -17.19
CA ILE A 567 -4.53 -10.72 -16.42
C ILE A 567 -3.34 -10.31 -17.27
N LYS A 568 -2.92 -9.05 -17.12
CA LYS A 568 -1.68 -8.50 -17.69
C LYS A 568 -0.85 -7.95 -16.55
N SER A 569 0.04 -8.79 -16.01
CA SER A 569 0.96 -8.44 -14.92
C SER A 569 1.96 -7.38 -15.37
N ASP A 570 2.31 -6.43 -14.52
CA ASP A 570 3.40 -5.46 -14.70
C ASP A 570 4.61 -5.76 -13.79
N LYS A 571 4.46 -6.72 -12.86
CA LYS A 571 5.51 -7.16 -11.94
C LYS A 571 5.98 -8.59 -12.24
N GLU A 572 7.29 -8.79 -12.10
CA GLU A 572 7.92 -10.11 -12.14
C GLU A 572 7.66 -10.88 -10.83
N PRO A 573 7.53 -12.22 -10.88
CA PRO A 573 7.43 -13.03 -9.67
C PRO A 573 8.71 -12.96 -8.82
N THR A 574 8.57 -13.27 -7.52
CA THR A 574 9.69 -13.27 -6.58
C THR A 574 10.62 -14.46 -6.85
N GLY A 575 11.91 -14.15 -6.94
CA GLY A 575 12.99 -15.13 -6.99
C GLY A 575 13.66 -15.32 -8.33
N ILE A 576 14.70 -16.13 -8.34
CA ILE A 576 15.48 -16.46 -9.53
C ILE A 576 15.25 -17.94 -9.87
N GLU A 577 15.13 -18.24 -11.16
CA GLU A 577 15.05 -19.64 -11.62
C GLU A 577 16.24 -20.46 -11.09
N HIS A 578 15.98 -21.71 -10.71
CA HIS A 578 16.95 -22.66 -10.16
C HIS A 578 17.48 -22.37 -8.73
N GLU A 579 16.92 -21.40 -8.02
CA GLU A 579 17.13 -21.27 -6.57
C GLU A 579 16.40 -22.36 -5.78
N ASP A 580 16.77 -22.50 -4.50
CA ASP A 580 16.15 -23.45 -3.58
C ASP A 580 14.63 -23.26 -3.55
N PRO A 581 13.86 -24.35 -3.71
CA PRO A 581 12.41 -24.27 -3.79
C PRO A 581 11.79 -23.87 -2.45
N TYR A 582 10.58 -23.32 -2.51
CA TYR A 582 9.76 -23.16 -1.32
C TYR A 582 9.19 -24.51 -0.90
N GLU A 583 9.50 -24.95 0.32
CA GLU A 583 9.00 -26.20 0.86
C GLU A 583 7.88 -25.98 1.88
N LYS A 584 6.84 -26.82 1.77
CA LYS A 584 5.73 -26.86 2.72
C LYS A 584 5.37 -28.29 3.06
N GLN A 585 5.12 -28.55 4.34
CA GLN A 585 4.49 -29.77 4.80
C GLN A 585 2.95 -29.61 4.81
N LEU A 586 2.24 -30.55 4.19
CA LEU A 586 0.78 -30.61 4.15
C LEU A 586 0.19 -31.31 5.38
N LYS A 587 -1.13 -31.23 5.59
CA LYS A 587 -1.82 -31.77 6.77
C LYS A 587 -1.67 -33.29 6.94
N ASP A 588 -1.39 -34.03 5.87
CA ASP A 588 -1.13 -35.47 5.89
C ASP A 588 0.35 -35.83 6.12
N GLY A 589 1.21 -34.83 6.35
CA GLY A 589 2.64 -34.99 6.58
C GLY A 589 3.49 -35.03 5.31
N THR A 590 2.88 -35.05 4.12
CA THR A 590 3.61 -35.00 2.84
C THR A 590 4.23 -33.63 2.60
N TRP A 591 5.32 -33.60 1.82
CA TRP A 591 6.01 -32.36 1.47
C TRP A 591 5.74 -31.99 0.01
N ILE A 592 5.50 -30.72 -0.22
CA ILE A 592 5.42 -30.12 -1.55
C ILE A 592 6.54 -29.09 -1.70
N SER A 593 7.16 -29.09 -2.87
CA SER A 593 8.33 -28.27 -3.21
C SER A 593 8.00 -27.41 -4.42
N ILE A 594 8.04 -26.09 -4.26
CA ILE A 594 7.61 -25.12 -5.27
C ILE A 594 8.83 -24.38 -5.82
N PRO A 595 9.21 -24.58 -7.10
CA PRO A 595 10.39 -23.93 -7.65
C PRO A 595 10.18 -22.43 -7.84
N ALA A 596 11.17 -21.62 -7.49
CA ALA A 596 11.22 -20.21 -7.86
C ALA A 596 11.24 -20.04 -9.41
N PRO A 597 10.77 -18.89 -9.94
CA PRO A 597 10.12 -17.80 -9.22
C PRO A 597 8.61 -18.05 -9.02
N TYR A 598 8.01 -17.37 -8.04
CA TYR A 598 6.58 -17.43 -7.70
C TYR A 598 6.05 -16.09 -7.19
N TYR A 599 4.74 -15.87 -7.28
CA TYR A 599 4.07 -14.71 -6.70
C TYR A 599 3.76 -14.97 -5.22
N VAL A 600 3.88 -13.94 -4.39
CA VAL A 600 3.57 -14.00 -2.95
C VAL A 600 2.45 -13.02 -2.64
N ILE A 601 1.39 -13.49 -1.99
CA ILE A 601 0.16 -12.72 -1.75
C ILE A 601 -0.27 -12.90 -0.30
N ASN A 602 -0.38 -11.82 0.47
CA ASN A 602 -0.75 -11.89 1.88
C ASN A 602 -2.26 -12.11 2.07
N ASN A 603 -2.63 -12.72 3.21
CA ASN A 603 -3.99 -12.76 3.73
C ASN A 603 -5.04 -13.37 2.77
N VAL A 604 -4.71 -14.51 2.17
CA VAL A 604 -5.56 -15.24 1.23
C VAL A 604 -6.27 -16.38 1.96
N SER A 605 -7.56 -16.57 1.68
CA SER A 605 -8.37 -17.65 2.25
C SER A 605 -8.74 -18.69 1.21
N LEU A 606 -8.34 -19.94 1.46
CA LEU A 606 -8.73 -21.11 0.67
C LEU A 606 -9.82 -21.86 1.45
N THR A 607 -11.07 -21.49 1.20
CA THR A 607 -12.19 -21.85 2.08
C THR A 607 -12.94 -23.11 1.68
N GLN A 608 -12.78 -23.58 0.44
CA GLN A 608 -13.57 -24.67 -0.11
C GLN A 608 -12.70 -25.64 -0.91
N LYS A 609 -13.04 -26.93 -0.85
CA LYS A 609 -12.42 -27.93 -1.72
C LYS A 609 -13.00 -27.78 -3.13
N PRO A 610 -12.16 -27.79 -4.19
CA PRO A 610 -12.66 -27.80 -5.56
C PRO A 610 -13.68 -28.91 -5.84
N SER A 611 -13.49 -30.11 -5.26
CA SER A 611 -14.37 -31.27 -5.44
C SER A 611 -15.79 -31.09 -4.89
N GLU A 612 -16.04 -30.06 -4.09
CA GLU A 612 -17.37 -29.73 -3.56
C GLU A 612 -18.16 -28.81 -4.51
N LEU A 613 -17.54 -28.32 -5.59
CA LEU A 613 -18.20 -27.46 -6.58
C LEU A 613 -19.00 -28.31 -7.57
N SER A 614 -20.26 -27.95 -7.79
CA SER A 614 -21.16 -28.69 -8.70
C SER A 614 -20.69 -28.75 -10.17
N ASN A 615 -19.84 -27.82 -10.57
CA ASN A 615 -19.30 -27.70 -11.92
C ASN A 615 -17.82 -28.12 -12.02
N TYR A 616 -17.31 -28.78 -10.98
CA TYR A 616 -15.99 -29.40 -10.97
C TYR A 616 -16.04 -30.83 -11.49
N ASN A 617 -15.08 -31.19 -12.33
CA ASN A 617 -14.81 -32.57 -12.72
C ASN A 617 -13.32 -32.76 -13.00
N ASP A 618 -12.67 -33.65 -12.24
CA ASP A 618 -11.27 -34.07 -12.45
C ASP A 618 -10.27 -32.92 -12.64
N GLY A 619 -10.33 -31.91 -11.77
CA GLY A 619 -9.43 -30.76 -11.82
C GLY A 619 -9.85 -29.66 -12.79
N ILE A 620 -11.03 -29.76 -13.40
CA ILE A 620 -11.57 -28.82 -14.38
C ILE A 620 -12.86 -28.19 -13.82
N ILE A 621 -12.94 -26.86 -13.86
CA ILE A 621 -14.16 -26.09 -13.63
C ILE A 621 -14.75 -25.72 -14.98
N LYS A 622 -16.04 -26.01 -15.17
CA LYS A 622 -16.76 -25.67 -16.41
C LYS A 622 -17.88 -24.70 -16.11
N GLU A 623 -17.90 -23.54 -16.78
CA GLU A 623 -19.06 -22.65 -16.69
C GLU A 623 -20.26 -23.23 -17.45
N VAL A 624 -21.44 -22.67 -17.21
CA VAL A 624 -22.63 -23.00 -17.99
C VAL A 624 -22.42 -22.54 -19.43
N SER A 625 -22.68 -23.42 -20.40
CA SER A 625 -22.56 -23.03 -21.81
C SER A 625 -23.57 -21.95 -22.17
N THR A 626 -23.12 -20.89 -22.84
CA THR A 626 -23.99 -19.85 -23.39
C THR A 626 -24.28 -20.09 -24.87
N SER A 627 -25.45 -19.64 -25.33
CA SER A 627 -25.84 -19.73 -26.74
C SER A 627 -24.86 -18.94 -27.61
N SER A 628 -24.35 -19.58 -28.66
CA SER A 628 -23.44 -18.96 -29.62
C SER A 628 -23.91 -19.17 -31.05
N THR A 629 -23.34 -18.43 -31.98
CA THR A 629 -23.54 -18.64 -33.43
C THR A 629 -22.46 -19.49 -34.06
N THR A 630 -21.60 -20.12 -33.26
CA THR A 630 -20.77 -21.23 -33.73
C THR A 630 -21.68 -22.39 -34.16
N SER A 631 -21.19 -23.27 -35.03
CA SER A 631 -21.96 -24.38 -35.60
C SER A 631 -22.52 -25.37 -34.56
N ASP A 632 -22.14 -25.24 -33.29
CA ASP A 632 -22.60 -26.05 -32.16
C ASP A 632 -23.35 -25.28 -31.06
N ILE A 633 -23.59 -23.98 -31.25
CA ILE A 633 -24.46 -23.16 -30.38
C ILE A 633 -24.03 -23.16 -28.90
N LYS A 634 -22.76 -23.42 -28.58
CA LYS A 634 -22.26 -23.46 -27.19
C LYS A 634 -20.88 -22.85 -27.08
N LEU A 635 -20.81 -21.66 -26.47
CA LEU A 635 -19.57 -21.12 -25.90
C LEU A 635 -19.50 -21.53 -24.44
N GLN A 636 -18.45 -22.26 -24.07
CA GLN A 636 -18.23 -22.69 -22.69
C GLN A 636 -16.84 -22.28 -22.23
N PHE A 637 -16.79 -21.50 -21.16
CA PHE A 637 -15.56 -21.14 -20.48
C PHE A 637 -15.19 -22.23 -19.50
N ASN A 638 -13.93 -22.63 -19.55
CA ASN A 638 -13.43 -23.69 -18.69
C ASN A 638 -12.06 -23.27 -18.15
N GLY A 639 -11.73 -23.74 -16.96
CA GLY A 639 -10.39 -23.59 -16.41
C GLY A 639 -9.96 -24.85 -15.70
N SER A 640 -8.65 -25.07 -15.63
CA SER A 640 -8.09 -26.17 -14.86
C SER A 640 -7.40 -25.64 -13.62
N LEU A 641 -7.60 -26.29 -12.48
CA LEU A 641 -6.94 -25.97 -11.21
C LEU A 641 -5.62 -26.73 -11.04
N ILE A 642 -5.37 -27.73 -11.88
CA ILE A 642 -4.20 -28.62 -11.84
C ILE A 642 -3.69 -28.85 -13.26
N LYS A 643 -2.46 -29.34 -13.40
CA LYS A 643 -1.91 -29.76 -14.69
C LYS A 643 -2.65 -30.98 -15.22
N GLN A 644 -3.21 -30.84 -16.42
CA GLN A 644 -3.86 -31.89 -17.17
C GLN A 644 -2.88 -32.46 -18.18
N THR A 645 -2.38 -33.67 -17.92
CA THR A 645 -1.47 -34.37 -18.84
C THR A 645 -2.21 -34.98 -20.03
N ALA A 646 -3.46 -35.41 -19.81
CA ALA A 646 -4.38 -35.78 -20.87
C ALA A 646 -4.81 -34.54 -21.67
N PRO A 647 -5.07 -34.67 -22.98
CA PRO A 647 -5.49 -33.56 -23.81
C PRO A 647 -6.98 -33.23 -23.60
N VAL A 648 -7.28 -32.60 -22.47
CA VAL A 648 -8.65 -32.29 -22.02
C VAL A 648 -9.25 -31.06 -22.69
N VAL A 649 -8.43 -30.18 -23.25
CA VAL A 649 -8.91 -29.05 -24.06
C VAL A 649 -9.36 -29.64 -25.39
N PRO A 650 -10.64 -29.55 -25.76
CA PRO A 650 -11.11 -30.11 -27.02
C PRO A 650 -10.43 -29.44 -28.21
N ALA A 651 -10.33 -30.16 -29.33
CA ALA A 651 -10.09 -29.52 -30.62
C ALA A 651 -11.13 -28.43 -30.86
N LYS A 652 -10.76 -27.41 -31.63
CA LYS A 652 -11.59 -26.24 -31.95
C LYS A 652 -11.96 -25.40 -30.72
N SER A 653 -11.02 -25.28 -29.80
CA SER A 653 -11.12 -24.38 -28.64
C SER A 653 -10.14 -23.22 -28.80
N TYR A 654 -10.36 -22.15 -28.05
CA TYR A 654 -9.42 -21.03 -27.95
C TYR A 654 -8.65 -21.10 -26.64
N VAL A 655 -7.33 -21.08 -26.72
CA VAL A 655 -6.41 -21.01 -25.57
C VAL A 655 -5.56 -19.75 -25.67
N LEU A 656 -5.27 -19.11 -24.55
CA LEU A 656 -4.41 -17.93 -24.54
C LEU A 656 -2.94 -18.36 -24.37
N GLY A 657 -2.10 -18.00 -25.33
CA GLY A 657 -0.68 -18.33 -25.33
C GLY A 657 0.05 -17.58 -24.23
N ALA A 658 0.71 -18.30 -23.32
CA ALA A 658 1.38 -17.69 -22.18
C ALA A 658 2.61 -16.83 -22.55
N ASN A 659 3.17 -17.01 -23.75
CA ASN A 659 4.40 -16.34 -24.20
C ASN A 659 4.15 -15.10 -25.07
N ASP A 660 3.05 -15.11 -25.84
CA ASP A 660 2.70 -14.07 -26.79
C ASP A 660 1.42 -13.32 -26.42
N GLY A 661 0.62 -13.85 -25.49
CA GLY A 661 -0.66 -13.28 -25.08
C GLY A 661 -1.70 -13.31 -26.17
N LYS A 662 -1.54 -14.21 -27.15
CA LYS A 662 -2.43 -14.34 -28.30
C LYS A 662 -3.37 -15.51 -28.15
N TRP A 663 -4.58 -15.36 -28.68
CA TRP A 663 -5.54 -16.44 -28.73
C TRP A 663 -5.20 -17.43 -29.84
N HIS A 664 -4.91 -18.67 -29.47
CA HIS A 664 -4.62 -19.77 -30.38
C HIS A 664 -5.83 -20.67 -30.50
N PHE A 665 -6.18 -21.01 -31.74
CA PHE A 665 -7.26 -21.92 -32.05
C PHE A 665 -6.73 -23.35 -32.19
N THR A 666 -7.20 -24.27 -31.34
CA THR A 666 -6.69 -25.64 -31.30
C THR A 666 -7.23 -26.44 -32.49
N GLN A 667 -6.36 -27.11 -33.26
CA GLN A 667 -6.78 -28.04 -34.32
C GLN A 667 -6.99 -29.46 -33.80
N THR A 668 -6.20 -29.83 -32.78
CA THR A 668 -6.24 -31.11 -32.09
C THR A 668 -6.49 -30.87 -30.59
N PRO A 669 -6.95 -31.90 -29.85
CA PRO A 669 -7.03 -31.80 -28.40
C PRO A 669 -5.69 -31.45 -27.77
N TYR A 670 -5.69 -30.64 -26.71
CA TYR A 670 -4.50 -30.04 -26.12
C TYR A 670 -4.47 -30.24 -24.59
N SER A 671 -3.28 -30.49 -24.03
CA SER A 671 -3.07 -30.56 -22.57
C SER A 671 -2.88 -29.16 -21.99
N ILE A 672 -3.21 -28.93 -20.73
CA ILE A 672 -3.16 -27.58 -20.14
C ILE A 672 -2.55 -27.61 -18.74
N MET A 673 -1.76 -26.59 -18.39
CA MET A 673 -1.23 -26.43 -17.03
C MET A 673 -2.33 -25.93 -16.08
N GLY A 674 -2.08 -26.07 -14.77
CA GLY A 674 -2.99 -25.56 -13.75
C GLY A 674 -3.15 -24.03 -13.78
N PHE A 675 -4.27 -23.57 -13.24
CA PHE A 675 -4.69 -22.16 -13.15
C PHE A 675 -4.81 -21.43 -14.50
N ARG A 676 -5.04 -22.17 -15.58
CA ARG A 676 -5.23 -21.65 -16.95
C ARG A 676 -6.62 -21.97 -17.47
N CYS A 677 -7.07 -21.16 -18.42
CA CYS A 677 -8.42 -21.20 -18.93
C CYS A 677 -8.46 -21.33 -20.46
N TRP A 678 -9.59 -21.79 -20.97
CA TRP A 678 -9.87 -21.89 -22.40
C TRP A 678 -11.35 -21.67 -22.69
N ILE A 679 -11.65 -21.43 -23.96
CA ILE A 679 -13.01 -21.25 -24.48
C ILE A 679 -13.31 -22.41 -25.43
N ALA A 680 -14.20 -23.30 -25.04
CA ALA A 680 -14.68 -24.38 -25.91
C ALA A 680 -15.83 -23.86 -26.79
N THR A 681 -15.82 -24.22 -28.08
CA THR A 681 -16.80 -23.73 -29.08
C THR A 681 -17.74 -24.79 -29.66
N GLY A 682 -17.58 -26.06 -29.24
CA GLY A 682 -18.32 -27.23 -29.74
C GLY A 682 -17.49 -28.22 -30.57
N THR A 683 -18.05 -29.37 -30.96
CA THR A 683 -17.45 -30.49 -31.70
C THR A 683 -17.62 -30.47 -33.24
N SER A 684 -18.52 -29.65 -33.81
CA SER A 684 -18.87 -29.62 -35.24
C SER A 684 -17.74 -29.15 -36.18
N GLN A 685 -17.68 -29.70 -37.39
CA GLN A 685 -16.53 -29.69 -38.33
C GLN A 685 -16.12 -28.36 -38.96
N THR A 686 -16.85 -27.26 -38.73
CA THR A 686 -16.50 -25.95 -39.31
C THR A 686 -16.91 -24.80 -38.38
N LEU A 687 -15.94 -23.99 -37.93
CA LEU A 687 -16.27 -22.62 -37.52
C LEU A 687 -16.46 -21.83 -38.81
N SER A 688 -17.66 -21.26 -39.03
CA SER A 688 -17.88 -20.43 -40.22
C SER A 688 -17.18 -19.06 -40.13
N LYS A 689 -16.74 -18.64 -38.93
CA LYS A 689 -16.00 -17.40 -38.66
C LYS A 689 -15.06 -17.54 -37.46
N THR A 690 -13.84 -17.01 -37.57
CA THR A 690 -12.88 -16.86 -36.45
C THR A 690 -13.46 -15.93 -35.39
N LEU A 691 -13.31 -16.26 -34.10
CA LEU A 691 -13.64 -15.35 -33.00
C LEU A 691 -12.54 -14.32 -32.78
N HIS A 692 -12.94 -13.08 -32.52
CA HIS A 692 -12.11 -11.92 -32.22
C HIS A 692 -12.39 -11.47 -30.79
N PHE A 693 -11.35 -11.09 -30.07
CA PHE A 693 -11.42 -10.82 -28.64
C PHE A 693 -11.21 -9.32 -28.39
N PHE A 694 -12.14 -8.73 -27.67
CA PHE A 694 -12.21 -7.29 -27.43
C PHE A 694 -12.17 -7.00 -25.93
N PHE A 695 -11.44 -5.96 -25.57
CA PHE A 695 -11.32 -5.45 -24.21
C PHE A 695 -11.83 -4.02 -24.21
N ASP A 696 -12.93 -3.75 -23.51
CA ASP A 696 -13.58 -2.43 -23.45
C ASP A 696 -13.75 -1.75 -24.83
N GLY A 697 -14.09 -2.55 -25.85
CA GLY A 697 -14.30 -2.06 -27.22
C GLY A 697 -13.06 -2.01 -28.12
N VAL A 698 -11.87 -2.32 -27.60
CA VAL A 698 -10.62 -2.38 -28.37
C VAL A 698 -10.28 -3.84 -28.72
N GLU A 699 -10.06 -4.12 -30.01
CA GLU A 699 -9.53 -5.41 -30.48
C GLU A 699 -8.03 -5.48 -30.18
N GLU A 700 -7.60 -6.46 -29.38
CA GLU A 700 -6.18 -6.73 -29.14
C GLU A 700 -5.73 -7.82 -30.13
N ASP A 701 -4.84 -7.44 -31.06
CA ASP A 701 -4.10 -8.26 -32.03
C ASP A 701 -4.84 -9.44 -32.70
N ALA A 702 -5.17 -9.26 -34.00
CA ALA A 702 -5.73 -10.29 -34.88
C ALA A 702 -4.97 -11.63 -34.81
N ALA A 703 -5.70 -12.71 -34.55
CA ALA A 703 -5.16 -14.07 -34.47
C ALA A 703 -4.47 -14.48 -35.77
N THR A 704 -3.19 -14.89 -35.70
CA THR A 704 -2.49 -15.54 -36.82
C THR A 704 -2.36 -17.03 -36.54
N ALA A 705 -2.97 -17.86 -37.39
CA ALA A 705 -2.85 -19.32 -37.32
C ALA A 705 -1.38 -19.76 -37.52
N ILE A 706 -0.93 -20.76 -36.75
CA ILE A 706 0.32 -21.47 -37.00
C ILE A 706 0.02 -22.75 -37.79
N ASP A 707 0.82 -22.94 -38.84
CA ASP A 707 0.90 -24.02 -39.82
C ASP A 707 -0.22 -24.19 -40.85
N GLY A 708 0.12 -23.83 -42.09
CA GLY A 708 -0.61 -24.18 -43.30
C GLY A 708 -1.14 -22.96 -44.06
N ILE A 709 -0.41 -22.56 -45.10
CA ILE A 709 -0.87 -21.64 -46.15
C ILE A 709 -2.32 -21.96 -46.53
N THR A 710 -3.23 -20.98 -46.44
CA THR A 710 -4.33 -20.86 -47.39
C THR A 710 -4.70 -19.39 -47.63
N VAL A 711 -4.19 -18.91 -48.76
CA VAL A 711 -4.82 -18.00 -49.72
C VAL A 711 -5.87 -17.03 -49.15
N ASN A 712 -5.53 -15.74 -49.15
CA ASN A 712 -6.49 -14.63 -49.17
C ASN A 712 -7.55 -14.87 -50.27
N LYS A 713 -8.64 -15.52 -49.92
CA LYS A 713 -9.89 -15.46 -50.68
C LYS A 713 -10.82 -14.56 -49.90
N LYS A 714 -11.02 -13.37 -50.46
CA LYS A 714 -12.10 -12.39 -50.20
C LYS A 714 -13.11 -12.84 -49.13
N SER A 715 -13.13 -12.18 -47.97
CA SER A 715 -14.32 -12.14 -47.11
C SER A 715 -14.25 -11.03 -46.06
N ASP A 716 -15.05 -10.00 -46.28
CA ASP A 716 -15.92 -9.33 -45.30
C ASP A 716 -15.37 -8.87 -43.93
N ASP A 717 -14.32 -8.04 -43.91
CA ASP A 717 -14.22 -7.04 -42.83
C ASP A 717 -15.28 -5.96 -43.10
N GLU A 718 -16.45 -6.05 -42.46
CA GLU A 718 -17.46 -4.99 -42.54
C GLU A 718 -16.90 -3.70 -41.92
N LEU A 719 -16.50 -2.78 -42.79
CA LEU A 719 -15.88 -1.50 -42.49
C LEU A 719 -16.95 -0.55 -41.92
N ARG A 720 -17.35 -0.74 -40.65
CA ARG A 720 -18.35 0.10 -39.96
C ARG A 720 -17.72 1.10 -39.00
N GLY A 721 -17.89 2.39 -39.25
CA GLY A 721 -17.45 3.45 -38.34
C GLY A 721 -17.45 4.85 -38.95
N THR A 722 -17.10 5.84 -38.14
CA THR A 722 -16.84 7.20 -38.64
C THR A 722 -15.47 7.22 -39.31
N ILE A 723 -15.44 7.68 -40.56
CA ILE A 723 -14.23 7.87 -41.35
C ILE A 723 -13.68 9.26 -41.08
N TYR A 724 -12.42 9.32 -40.68
CA TYR A 724 -11.67 10.56 -40.50
C TYR A 724 -10.59 10.70 -41.58
N SER A 725 -10.26 11.92 -41.96
CA SER A 725 -9.04 12.22 -42.70
C SER A 725 -7.82 12.02 -41.79
N LEU A 726 -6.62 12.00 -42.39
CA LEU A 726 -5.37 11.96 -41.64
C LEU A 726 -5.22 13.14 -40.65
N ASP A 727 -5.85 14.28 -40.95
CA ASP A 727 -5.86 15.49 -40.12
C ASP A 727 -6.98 15.48 -39.05
N GLY A 728 -7.71 14.38 -38.91
CA GLY A 728 -8.74 14.20 -37.88
C GLY A 728 -10.11 14.81 -38.21
N GLN A 729 -10.33 15.27 -39.45
CA GLN A 729 -11.65 15.77 -39.87
C GLN A 729 -12.59 14.61 -40.20
N ILE A 730 -13.85 14.70 -39.76
CA ILE A 730 -14.88 13.71 -40.10
C ILE A 730 -15.22 13.82 -41.59
N ILE A 731 -15.04 12.73 -42.32
CA ILE A 731 -15.34 12.61 -43.75
C ILE A 731 -16.69 11.96 -43.98
N ARG A 732 -17.04 10.93 -43.21
CA ARG A 732 -18.31 10.21 -43.31
C ARG A 732 -18.63 9.52 -41.99
N THR A 733 -19.84 9.69 -41.46
CA THR A 733 -20.33 8.97 -40.27
C THR A 733 -21.08 7.70 -40.69
N GLU A 734 -21.06 6.67 -39.83
CA GLU A 734 -21.73 5.37 -40.07
C GLU A 734 -21.42 4.74 -41.44
N ALA A 735 -20.22 4.96 -41.96
CA ALA A 735 -19.83 4.38 -43.23
C ALA A 735 -19.73 2.86 -43.09
N THR A 736 -20.20 2.13 -44.10
CA THR A 736 -20.07 0.67 -44.22
C THR A 736 -18.99 0.25 -45.25
N SER A 737 -18.42 1.23 -45.98
CA SER A 737 -17.34 1.03 -46.94
C SER A 737 -16.52 2.31 -47.15
N LEU A 738 -15.30 2.15 -47.67
CA LEU A 738 -14.42 3.24 -48.15
C LEU A 738 -14.69 3.59 -49.63
N GLU A 739 -15.68 2.94 -50.26
CA GLU A 739 -15.94 3.07 -51.68
C GLU A 739 -16.50 4.47 -52.01
N GLY A 740 -15.98 5.07 -53.08
CA GLY A 740 -16.30 6.44 -53.51
C GLY A 740 -15.53 7.54 -52.79
N LEU A 741 -14.60 7.21 -51.88
CA LEU A 741 -13.67 8.21 -51.33
C LEU A 741 -12.54 8.52 -52.33
N PRO A 742 -12.04 9.78 -52.36
CA PRO A 742 -10.84 10.13 -53.11
C PRO A 742 -9.62 9.29 -52.68
N LYS A 743 -8.59 9.25 -53.55
CA LYS A 743 -7.32 8.60 -53.20
C LYS A 743 -6.70 9.30 -51.99
N GLY A 744 -6.35 8.54 -50.95
CA GLY A 744 -5.86 9.12 -49.71
C GLY A 744 -5.78 8.12 -48.56
N ILE A 745 -5.29 8.60 -47.41
CA ILE A 745 -5.22 7.84 -46.16
C ILE A 745 -6.37 8.29 -45.26
N TYR A 746 -7.15 7.33 -44.80
CA TYR A 746 -8.28 7.54 -43.91
C TYR A 746 -8.12 6.75 -42.62
N ILE A 747 -8.69 7.25 -41.54
CA ILE A 747 -8.71 6.56 -40.24
C ILE A 747 -10.14 6.11 -39.98
N VAL A 748 -10.32 4.81 -39.77
CA VAL A 748 -11.59 4.22 -39.33
C VAL A 748 -11.28 3.28 -38.17
N ASN A 749 -11.98 3.41 -37.06
CA ASN A 749 -11.78 2.59 -35.86
C ASN A 749 -10.30 2.51 -35.43
N HIS A 750 -9.62 3.67 -35.41
CA HIS A 750 -8.20 3.81 -35.06
C HIS A 750 -7.20 3.09 -35.99
N LYS A 751 -7.64 2.50 -37.10
CA LYS A 751 -6.78 1.88 -38.14
C LYS A 751 -6.68 2.78 -39.38
N LYS A 752 -5.51 2.82 -40.01
CA LYS A 752 -5.25 3.57 -41.25
C LYS A 752 -5.60 2.72 -42.48
N TYR A 753 -6.37 3.27 -43.39
CA TYR A 753 -6.77 2.66 -44.66
C TYR A 753 -6.29 3.50 -45.83
N VAL A 754 -5.75 2.86 -46.87
CA VAL A 754 -5.31 3.52 -48.10
C VAL A 754 -6.33 3.26 -49.20
N VAL A 755 -6.99 4.31 -49.67
CA VAL A 755 -7.85 4.27 -50.86
C VAL A 755 -6.95 4.60 -52.06
N LYS A 756 -6.83 3.64 -53.00
CA LYS A 756 -5.86 3.68 -54.12
C LYS A 756 -6.45 4.20 -55.42
#